data_AF-A0AAD3WUF9-F1
#
_entry.id   AF-A0AAD3WUF9-F1
#
_cell.length_a   1.000
_cell.length_b   1.000
_cell.length_c   1.000
_cell.angle_alpha   90.00
_cell.angle_beta   90.00
_cell.angle_gamma   90.00
#
_symmetry.space_group_name_H-M   'P 1'
#
loop_
_entity.id
_entity.type
_entity.pdbx_description
1 polymer ?
#
loop_
_entity_poly.entity_id
_entity_poly.type
_entity_poly.pdbx_seq_one_letter_code
_entity_poly.pdbx_strand_id
1 'polypeptide(L)'
;MLFKGSHFTLQVDDNNIALLDFISPARLMSKSVITELHSLLDSINDEKNISGLILTSSDNNFAYGADINEFIPLFKGGAAQHLTYTHQAYNKLEDLPFPTVTIIKGHCYGGGAEFTLSTDYRIGTPTLSIGFPEVKIGILPGMGGTTRMPRLVGLDTSLTWLTSGRNFKADKALKDGFIDGIVETDNAMAAAIQLIKECIDGKRDYNARRLAKTEKLPLSTYELQMSLSIAKAMIAKAAGPHYPAPMTIVDIIEQSAGLTRTDALKNEITGVVERLINTGHSAAMCRVYLADLSVKRKTKKLAGDKVSECAVIGAGIMGGGIAHTSAVKGIRVPLKDINQAGLDLGLATAVALLEKPVKRGKLDFKKAATALNNIVPTLTNESLKSSDIIIEAVVEDPKVKGIVLTQCEDAAMDNAVIASNTSTISITQLAKSLSRPENFIGIHFFNPVNKMPLVEIIRGVHTSEDTVKRAVAYVQQIGKTPIVINDCAGFFVNRILTPYMRAYSNLLAKGVDIELIERTMKKYGMPMGPAELIDVVGIDTSAHVLDLMSQNYPHMPLPENNIVQKLFDNNMLGQKNGEGFYSWSTDRRGRPVKTRNTKALEVIGTTHSLELSEEEIINALVLPMMFEAKRALHEEIIASEEEADLAMIYGTGFPPFRGGLVYEMNQKAPGQIEKEAKQLASILNDEITYTVPQA
;
A
#
# COMPACT_ATOMS: atom_id res chain seq x y z
N MET A 1 28.08 -12.14 -32.75
CA MET A 1 26.78 -11.66 -32.22
C MET A 1 25.69 -12.22 -33.12
N LEU A 2 24.83 -13.09 -32.58
CA LEU A 2 23.82 -13.85 -33.34
C LEU A 2 22.47 -13.12 -33.43
N PHE A 3 22.12 -12.32 -32.42
CA PHE A 3 20.88 -11.55 -32.40
C PHE A 3 21.13 -10.19 -31.75
N LYS A 4 20.51 -9.15 -32.29
CA LYS A 4 20.51 -7.80 -31.70
C LYS A 4 19.14 -7.18 -31.93
N GLY A 5 18.33 -7.16 -30.88
CA GLY A 5 17.04 -6.48 -30.88
C GLY A 5 17.03 -5.26 -29.96
N SER A 6 15.83 -4.80 -29.63
CA SER A 6 15.62 -3.65 -28.75
C SER A 6 15.58 -4.05 -27.28
N HIS A 7 15.32 -5.32 -27.00
CA HIS A 7 15.14 -5.86 -25.65
C HIS A 7 16.17 -6.93 -25.29
N PHE A 8 16.75 -7.60 -26.28
CA PHE A 8 17.74 -8.65 -26.09
C PHE A 8 18.92 -8.52 -27.04
N THR A 9 20.09 -8.94 -26.55
CA THR A 9 21.22 -9.29 -27.43
C THR A 9 21.65 -10.71 -27.17
N LEU A 10 22.14 -11.37 -28.22
CA LEU A 10 22.66 -12.72 -28.15
C LEU A 10 24.05 -12.76 -28.78
N GLN A 11 25.02 -13.25 -28.03
CA GLN A 11 26.38 -13.47 -28.49
C GLN A 11 26.79 -14.91 -28.17
N VAL A 12 27.65 -15.52 -28.98
CA VAL A 12 28.22 -16.83 -28.67
C VAL A 12 29.71 -16.62 -28.45
N ASP A 13 30.22 -17.18 -27.37
CA ASP A 13 31.64 -17.12 -27.03
C ASP A 13 32.43 -18.23 -27.74
N ASP A 14 33.75 -18.22 -27.54
CA ASP A 14 34.66 -19.21 -28.13
C ASP A 14 34.44 -20.64 -27.57
N ASN A 15 33.70 -20.79 -26.47
CA ASN A 15 33.32 -22.07 -25.88
C ASN A 15 31.97 -22.57 -26.40
N ASN A 16 31.39 -21.94 -27.44
CA ASN A 16 30.06 -22.25 -27.95
C ASN A 16 28.94 -22.05 -26.91
N ILE A 17 29.13 -21.16 -25.94
CA ILE A 17 28.12 -20.78 -24.95
C ILE A 17 27.47 -19.49 -25.41
N ALA A 18 26.15 -19.53 -25.54
CA ALA A 18 25.36 -18.35 -25.88
C ALA A 18 25.13 -17.48 -24.64
N LEU A 19 25.39 -16.18 -24.75
CA LEU A 19 25.09 -15.15 -23.77
C LEU A 19 23.88 -14.34 -24.25
N LEU A 20 22.76 -14.53 -23.57
CA LEU A 20 21.52 -13.76 -23.74
C LEU A 20 21.47 -12.64 -22.69
N ASP A 21 21.61 -11.41 -23.16
CA ASP A 21 21.51 -10.24 -22.30
C ASP A 21 20.15 -9.54 -22.47
N PHE A 22 19.40 -9.43 -21.37
CA PHE A 22 18.17 -8.66 -21.28
C PHE A 22 18.50 -7.17 -21.08
N ILE A 23 18.45 -6.44 -22.19
CA ILE A 23 18.84 -5.02 -22.31
C ILE A 23 17.64 -4.07 -22.37
N SER A 24 16.41 -4.56 -22.21
CA SER A 24 15.20 -3.74 -22.29
C SER A 24 15.30 -2.52 -21.36
N PRO A 25 15.14 -1.27 -21.85
CA PRO A 25 15.40 -0.07 -21.05
C PRO A 25 14.61 -0.01 -19.74
N ALA A 26 13.32 -0.38 -19.78
CA ALA A 26 12.44 -0.39 -18.62
C ALA A 26 12.55 -1.67 -17.78
N ARG A 27 13.12 -2.75 -18.35
CA ARG A 27 13.22 -4.09 -17.73
C ARG A 27 11.87 -4.63 -17.26
N LEU A 28 10.83 -4.35 -18.05
CA LEU A 28 9.49 -4.87 -17.89
C LEU A 28 9.25 -5.95 -18.94
N MET A 29 8.58 -7.04 -18.56
CA MET A 29 8.13 -8.10 -19.47
C MET A 29 6.87 -7.63 -20.21
N SER A 30 7.04 -6.70 -21.16
CA SER A 30 5.98 -6.18 -22.03
C SER A 30 5.66 -7.14 -23.17
N LYS A 31 4.55 -6.92 -23.88
CA LYS A 31 4.23 -7.63 -25.13
C LYS A 31 5.39 -7.61 -26.14
N SER A 32 6.03 -6.46 -26.32
CA SER A 32 7.15 -6.31 -27.26
C SER A 32 8.36 -7.16 -26.86
N VAL A 33 8.64 -7.28 -25.56
CA VAL A 33 9.68 -8.17 -25.02
C VAL A 33 9.36 -9.62 -25.33
N ILE A 34 8.10 -10.05 -25.12
CA ILE A 34 7.70 -11.44 -25.40
C ILE A 34 7.77 -11.75 -26.90
N THR A 35 7.32 -10.83 -27.77
CA THR A 35 7.43 -10.99 -29.22
C THR A 35 8.90 -11.09 -29.68
N GLU A 36 9.78 -10.23 -29.17
CA GLU A 36 11.21 -10.28 -29.50
C GLU A 36 11.86 -11.57 -28.99
N LEU A 37 11.47 -12.04 -27.80
CA LEU A 37 11.93 -13.30 -27.24
C LEU A 37 11.57 -14.50 -28.13
N HIS A 38 10.37 -14.52 -28.73
CA HIS A 38 10.02 -15.55 -29.71
C HIS A 38 10.98 -15.57 -30.90
N SER A 39 11.19 -14.42 -31.55
CA SER A 39 12.08 -14.32 -32.70
C SER A 39 13.53 -14.71 -32.36
N LEU A 40 13.99 -14.34 -31.16
CA LEU A 40 15.30 -14.71 -30.65
C LEU A 40 15.42 -16.23 -30.45
N LEU A 41 14.43 -16.86 -29.82
CA LEU A 41 14.44 -18.30 -29.57
C LEU A 41 14.33 -19.12 -30.85
N ASP A 42 13.60 -18.62 -31.85
CA ASP A 42 13.58 -19.22 -33.19
C ASP A 42 14.97 -19.16 -33.83
N SER A 43 15.68 -18.03 -33.68
CA SER A 43 17.06 -17.87 -34.18
C SER A 43 18.05 -18.81 -33.49
N ILE A 44 17.92 -19.03 -32.17
CA ILE A 44 18.76 -19.97 -31.41
C ILE A 44 18.54 -21.41 -31.87
N ASN A 45 17.30 -21.78 -32.16
CA ASN A 45 16.95 -23.16 -32.51
C ASN A 45 17.51 -23.59 -33.88
N ASP A 46 17.82 -22.63 -34.76
CA ASP A 46 18.43 -22.87 -36.07
C ASP A 46 19.97 -23.08 -35.98
N GLU A 47 20.60 -22.74 -34.85
CA GLU A 47 22.04 -22.81 -34.65
C GLU A 47 22.49 -24.17 -34.10
N LYS A 48 23.32 -24.89 -34.88
CA LYS A 48 23.71 -26.29 -34.56
C LYS A 48 24.84 -26.44 -33.55
N ASN A 49 25.52 -25.35 -33.21
CA ASN A 49 26.77 -25.41 -32.46
C ASN A 49 26.68 -24.83 -31.04
N ILE A 50 25.50 -24.52 -30.50
CA ILE A 50 25.37 -23.99 -29.13
C ILE A 50 25.39 -25.14 -28.11
N SER A 51 26.27 -25.03 -27.11
CA SER A 51 26.47 -26.04 -26.05
C SER A 51 25.84 -25.66 -24.71
N GLY A 52 25.40 -24.40 -24.55
CA GLY A 52 24.73 -23.90 -23.36
C GLY A 52 24.30 -22.44 -23.52
N LEU A 53 23.43 -21.96 -22.63
CA LEU A 53 22.94 -20.57 -22.63
C LEU A 53 23.05 -19.94 -21.23
N ILE A 54 23.62 -18.75 -21.17
CA ILE A 54 23.61 -17.87 -20.00
C ILE A 54 22.64 -16.73 -20.24
N LEU A 55 21.61 -16.61 -19.41
CA LEU A 55 20.71 -15.47 -19.37
C LEU A 55 21.16 -14.49 -18.28
N THR A 56 21.28 -13.20 -18.61
CA THR A 56 21.63 -12.15 -17.64
C THR A 56 20.94 -10.83 -18.01
N SER A 57 21.13 -9.81 -17.17
CA SER A 57 21.00 -8.40 -17.58
C SER A 57 22.34 -7.69 -17.37
N SER A 58 22.73 -6.82 -18.29
CA SER A 58 23.91 -5.94 -18.18
C SER A 58 23.75 -4.85 -17.12
N ASP A 59 22.55 -4.65 -16.58
CA ASP A 59 22.28 -3.72 -15.50
C ASP A 59 22.61 -4.27 -14.11
N ASN A 60 22.43 -3.41 -13.11
CA ASN A 60 22.40 -3.78 -11.71
C ASN A 60 21.11 -4.51 -11.31
N ASN A 61 20.03 -4.40 -12.09
CA ASN A 61 18.75 -5.06 -11.85
C ASN A 61 18.37 -5.96 -13.02
N PHE A 62 17.79 -7.12 -12.72
CA PHE A 62 17.34 -8.06 -13.73
C PHE A 62 16.03 -7.62 -14.39
N ALA A 63 14.93 -7.54 -13.60
CA ALA A 63 13.60 -7.23 -14.12
C ALA A 63 12.65 -6.73 -13.02
N TYR A 64 11.72 -5.84 -13.38
CA TYR A 64 10.75 -5.23 -12.45
C TYR A 64 9.35 -5.85 -12.51
N GLY A 65 9.15 -6.91 -13.31
CA GLY A 65 7.85 -7.55 -13.53
C GLY A 65 7.31 -7.30 -14.93
N ALA A 66 6.03 -7.59 -15.14
CA ALA A 66 5.34 -7.27 -16.39
C ALA A 66 4.98 -5.78 -16.46
N ASP A 67 4.70 -5.27 -17.67
CA ASP A 67 4.27 -3.87 -17.82
C ASP A 67 2.80 -3.69 -17.45
N ILE A 68 2.57 -3.13 -16.26
CA ILE A 68 1.23 -2.93 -15.70
C ILE A 68 0.41 -1.92 -16.53
N ASN A 69 1.04 -1.05 -17.32
CA ASN A 69 0.30 -0.16 -18.23
C ASN A 69 -0.44 -0.95 -19.33
N GLU A 70 0.04 -2.15 -19.67
CA GLU A 70 -0.60 -3.03 -20.65
C GLU A 70 -1.78 -3.84 -20.05
N PHE A 71 -1.91 -3.88 -18.72
CA PHE A 71 -2.87 -4.76 -18.03
C PHE A 71 -4.31 -4.31 -18.23
N ILE A 72 -4.62 -3.02 -18.04
CA ILE A 72 -5.99 -2.52 -18.17
C ILE A 72 -6.57 -2.80 -19.57
N PRO A 73 -5.84 -2.56 -20.69
CA PRO A 73 -6.27 -3.03 -22.01
C PRO A 73 -6.45 -4.55 -22.10
N LEU A 74 -5.50 -5.34 -21.57
CA LEU A 74 -5.57 -6.80 -21.57
C LEU A 74 -6.77 -7.36 -20.78
N PHE A 75 -7.15 -6.69 -19.69
CA PHE A 75 -8.27 -7.08 -18.84
C PHE A 75 -9.62 -6.88 -19.55
N LYS A 76 -9.68 -5.93 -20.49
CA LYS A 76 -10.85 -5.74 -21.38
C LYS A 76 -10.91 -6.79 -22.49
N GLY A 77 -9.81 -7.49 -22.77
CA GLY A 77 -9.74 -8.57 -23.76
C GLY A 77 -8.31 -8.90 -24.18
N GLY A 78 -8.07 -10.15 -24.59
CA GLY A 78 -6.79 -10.61 -25.10
C GLY A 78 -5.82 -11.18 -24.06
N ALA A 79 -6.17 -11.15 -22.76
CA ALA A 79 -5.34 -11.70 -21.69
C ALA A 79 -4.99 -13.18 -21.90
N ALA A 80 -5.97 -14.04 -22.18
CA ALA A 80 -5.75 -15.48 -22.38
C ALA A 80 -4.80 -15.77 -23.55
N GLN A 81 -4.97 -15.07 -24.67
CA GLN A 81 -4.12 -15.19 -25.85
C GLN A 81 -2.69 -14.73 -25.56
N HIS A 82 -2.55 -13.60 -24.85
CA HIS A 82 -1.24 -13.08 -24.47
C HIS A 82 -0.50 -14.02 -23.52
N LEU A 83 -1.18 -14.58 -22.52
CA LEU A 83 -0.57 -15.55 -21.61
C LEU A 83 -0.19 -16.85 -22.33
N THR A 84 -1.06 -17.36 -23.20
CA THR A 84 -0.75 -18.54 -24.03
C THR A 84 0.51 -18.30 -24.87
N TYR A 85 0.60 -17.15 -25.52
CA TYR A 85 1.76 -16.76 -26.32
C TYR A 85 3.02 -16.64 -25.44
N THR A 86 2.91 -16.00 -24.28
CA THR A 86 4.02 -15.89 -23.30
C THR A 86 4.50 -17.26 -22.83
N HIS A 87 3.57 -18.16 -22.49
CA HIS A 87 3.89 -19.53 -22.11
C HIS A 87 4.62 -20.28 -23.22
N GLN A 88 4.24 -20.08 -24.49
CA GLN A 88 4.94 -20.68 -25.63
C GLN A 88 6.40 -20.21 -25.70
N ALA A 89 6.69 -18.92 -25.54
CA ALA A 89 8.08 -18.43 -25.49
C ALA A 89 8.88 -19.06 -24.35
N TYR A 90 8.29 -19.13 -23.15
CA TYR A 90 8.98 -19.67 -21.98
C TYR A 90 9.19 -21.17 -22.08
N ASN A 91 8.24 -21.90 -22.67
CA ASN A 91 8.40 -23.32 -22.98
C ASN A 91 9.51 -23.53 -24.03
N LYS A 92 9.59 -22.70 -25.08
CA LYS A 92 10.70 -22.76 -26.06
C LYS A 92 12.06 -22.58 -25.38
N LEU A 93 12.20 -21.62 -24.47
CA LEU A 93 13.43 -21.42 -23.69
C LEU A 93 13.74 -22.62 -22.79
N GLU A 94 12.72 -23.14 -22.10
CA GLU A 94 12.84 -24.29 -21.21
C GLU A 94 13.19 -25.57 -21.95
N ASP A 95 12.76 -25.73 -23.21
CA ASP A 95 12.93 -26.96 -24.00
C ASP A 95 14.21 -26.96 -24.87
N LEU A 96 15.06 -25.93 -24.79
CA LEU A 96 16.32 -25.84 -25.54
C LEU A 96 17.22 -27.07 -25.29
N PRO A 97 17.87 -27.68 -26.30
CA PRO A 97 18.52 -28.99 -26.17
C PRO A 97 19.81 -29.01 -25.32
N PHE A 98 20.20 -27.87 -24.73
CA PHE A 98 21.42 -27.68 -23.95
C PHE A 98 21.11 -27.03 -22.58
N PRO A 99 22.05 -27.09 -21.61
CA PRO A 99 21.85 -26.49 -20.29
C PRO A 99 21.72 -24.96 -20.34
N THR A 100 20.82 -24.43 -19.51
CA THR A 100 20.56 -23.00 -19.38
C THR A 100 20.77 -22.50 -17.95
N VAL A 101 21.40 -21.32 -17.79
CA VAL A 101 21.73 -20.72 -16.49
C VAL A 101 21.34 -19.26 -16.49
N THR A 102 20.59 -18.79 -15.48
CA THR A 102 20.31 -17.37 -15.28
C THR A 102 21.22 -16.77 -14.21
N ILE A 103 21.82 -15.61 -14.46
CA ILE A 103 22.47 -14.76 -13.45
C ILE A 103 21.49 -13.67 -13.01
N ILE A 104 21.19 -13.59 -11.71
CA ILE A 104 20.21 -12.65 -11.15
C ILE A 104 20.89 -11.62 -10.24
N LYS A 105 20.80 -10.35 -10.65
CA LYS A 105 21.34 -9.17 -9.95
C LYS A 105 20.21 -8.22 -9.57
N GLY A 106 20.35 -7.56 -8.41
CA GLY A 106 19.40 -6.55 -7.95
C GLY A 106 17.95 -7.02 -7.95
N HIS A 107 17.05 -6.19 -8.47
CA HIS A 107 15.61 -6.48 -8.51
C HIS A 107 15.24 -7.52 -9.58
N CYS A 108 14.48 -8.54 -9.18
CA CYS A 108 13.89 -9.54 -10.07
C CYS A 108 12.47 -9.86 -9.58
N TYR A 109 11.46 -9.22 -10.14
CA TYR A 109 10.09 -9.31 -9.65
C TYR A 109 9.12 -9.87 -10.68
N GLY A 110 8.08 -10.53 -10.18
CA GLY A 110 6.91 -11.00 -10.94
C GLY A 110 7.27 -11.75 -12.22
N GLY A 111 6.73 -11.31 -13.36
CA GLY A 111 7.04 -11.89 -14.68
C GLY A 111 8.55 -12.03 -15.00
N GLY A 112 9.40 -11.19 -14.41
CA GLY A 112 10.86 -11.33 -14.49
C GLY A 112 11.40 -12.52 -13.69
N ALA A 113 10.86 -12.76 -12.48
CA ALA A 113 11.15 -13.96 -11.70
C ALA A 113 10.62 -15.22 -12.43
N GLU A 114 9.42 -15.15 -13.00
CA GLU A 114 8.84 -16.23 -13.83
C GLU A 114 9.71 -16.55 -15.05
N PHE A 115 10.30 -15.53 -15.68
CA PHE A 115 11.24 -15.72 -16.78
C PHE A 115 12.46 -16.54 -16.35
N THR A 116 13.01 -16.28 -15.16
CA THR A 116 14.17 -17.05 -14.64
C THR A 116 13.83 -18.51 -14.31
N LEU A 117 12.57 -18.81 -13.96
CA LEU A 117 12.11 -20.18 -13.68
C LEU A 117 12.13 -21.07 -14.94
N SER A 118 12.07 -20.47 -16.13
CA SER A 118 12.14 -21.19 -17.40
C SER A 118 13.53 -21.76 -17.68
N THR A 119 14.59 -21.25 -17.04
CA THR A 119 15.95 -21.82 -17.15
C THR A 119 16.17 -23.00 -16.19
N ASP A 120 17.23 -23.78 -16.43
CA ASP A 120 17.54 -24.96 -15.63
C ASP A 120 18.11 -24.52 -14.27
N TYR A 121 19.14 -23.67 -14.27
CA TYR A 121 19.81 -23.19 -13.04
C TYR A 121 19.78 -21.66 -12.89
N ARG A 122 19.89 -21.18 -11.64
CA ARG A 122 19.92 -19.75 -11.30
C ARG A 122 21.04 -19.44 -10.31
N ILE A 123 21.89 -18.46 -10.62
CA ILE A 123 22.91 -17.92 -9.72
C ILE A 123 22.46 -16.51 -9.28
N GLY A 124 22.38 -16.29 -7.97
CA GLY A 124 22.12 -14.97 -7.40
C GLY A 124 23.40 -14.23 -7.01
N THR A 125 23.32 -12.92 -6.86
CA THR A 125 24.36 -12.10 -6.22
C THR A 125 23.89 -11.59 -4.85
N PRO A 126 24.78 -11.07 -3.98
CA PRO A 126 24.37 -10.50 -2.69
C PRO A 126 23.34 -9.37 -2.79
N THR A 127 23.28 -8.67 -3.93
CA THR A 127 22.32 -7.59 -4.18
C THR A 127 20.91 -8.07 -4.49
N LEU A 128 20.72 -9.37 -4.75
CA LEU A 128 19.46 -9.95 -5.20
C LEU A 128 18.29 -9.61 -4.25
N SER A 129 17.21 -9.13 -4.86
CA SER A 129 15.88 -9.09 -4.29
C SER A 129 14.87 -9.68 -5.28
N ILE A 130 14.26 -10.80 -4.91
CA ILE A 130 13.36 -11.61 -5.75
C ILE A 130 11.95 -11.66 -5.13
N GLY A 131 10.88 -11.73 -5.91
CA GLY A 131 9.52 -11.90 -5.36
C GLY A 131 8.42 -11.89 -6.40
N PHE A 132 7.21 -12.28 -5.97
CA PHE A 132 6.00 -12.40 -6.79
C PHE A 132 4.92 -11.45 -6.27
N PRO A 133 4.94 -10.16 -6.66
CA PRO A 133 4.05 -9.14 -6.12
C PRO A 133 2.63 -9.16 -6.73
N GLU A 134 2.30 -10.09 -7.62
CA GLU A 134 1.05 -10.15 -8.40
C GLU A 134 -0.21 -10.03 -7.53
N VAL A 135 -0.22 -10.67 -6.36
CA VAL A 135 -1.37 -10.58 -5.42
C VAL A 135 -1.65 -9.15 -4.94
N LYS A 136 -0.65 -8.25 -4.96
CA LYS A 136 -0.82 -6.84 -4.59
C LYS A 136 -1.56 -6.03 -5.65
N ILE A 137 -1.65 -6.55 -6.87
CA ILE A 137 -2.37 -5.94 -8.00
C ILE A 137 -3.59 -6.78 -8.41
N GLY A 138 -4.02 -7.70 -7.55
CA GLY A 138 -5.26 -8.46 -7.71
C GLY A 138 -5.17 -9.66 -8.67
N ILE A 139 -3.97 -10.03 -9.13
CA ILE A 139 -3.75 -11.18 -10.02
C ILE A 139 -2.84 -12.24 -9.37
N LEU A 140 -2.59 -13.34 -10.08
CA LEU A 140 -1.61 -14.36 -9.72
C LEU A 140 -0.44 -14.39 -10.71
N PRO A 141 0.71 -15.02 -10.35
CA PRO A 141 1.83 -15.26 -11.27
C PRO A 141 1.38 -16.10 -12.47
N GLY A 142 1.18 -15.43 -13.61
CA GLY A 142 0.48 -15.97 -14.78
C GLY A 142 1.38 -16.32 -15.95
N MET A 143 2.70 -16.15 -15.83
CA MET A 143 3.69 -16.47 -16.88
C MET A 143 4.39 -17.81 -16.58
N GLY A 144 3.72 -18.72 -15.89
CA GLY A 144 4.18 -20.06 -15.52
C GLY A 144 4.68 -20.18 -14.10
N GLY A 145 4.59 -19.12 -13.28
CA GLY A 145 5.04 -19.10 -11.89
C GLY A 145 4.30 -20.10 -11.01
N THR A 146 2.96 -20.20 -11.13
CA THR A 146 2.19 -21.18 -10.35
C THR A 146 2.41 -22.62 -10.83
N THR A 147 2.95 -22.80 -12.04
CA THR A 147 3.30 -24.12 -12.58
C THR A 147 4.73 -24.54 -12.22
N ARG A 148 5.73 -23.70 -12.50
CA ARG A 148 7.16 -24.04 -12.36
C ARG A 148 7.64 -23.98 -10.92
N MET A 149 7.18 -22.98 -10.15
CA MET A 149 7.68 -22.76 -8.80
C MET A 149 7.42 -23.96 -7.88
N PRO A 150 6.19 -24.52 -7.78
CA PRO A 150 5.92 -25.67 -6.90
C PRO A 150 6.75 -26.91 -7.21
N ARG A 151 7.12 -27.08 -8.49
CA ARG A 151 7.94 -28.19 -8.99
C ARG A 151 9.44 -28.01 -8.74
N LEU A 152 9.89 -26.78 -8.56
CA LEU A 152 11.30 -26.45 -8.32
C LEU A 152 11.65 -26.30 -6.83
N VAL A 153 10.84 -25.54 -6.09
CA VAL A 153 11.16 -25.13 -4.70
C VAL A 153 10.31 -25.87 -3.66
N GLY A 154 9.38 -26.72 -4.12
CA GLY A 154 8.38 -27.39 -3.29
C GLY A 154 7.12 -26.56 -3.05
N LEU A 155 6.05 -27.26 -2.67
CA LEU A 155 4.69 -26.71 -2.56
C LEU A 155 4.58 -25.62 -1.48
N ASP A 156 4.98 -25.90 -0.24
CA ASP A 156 4.79 -24.98 0.89
C ASP A 156 5.54 -23.65 0.73
N THR A 157 6.79 -23.74 0.27
CA THR A 157 7.62 -22.58 -0.07
C THR A 157 6.97 -21.76 -1.16
N SER A 158 6.48 -22.43 -2.22
CA SER A 158 5.80 -21.75 -3.34
C SER A 158 4.53 -21.04 -2.88
N LEU A 159 3.66 -21.72 -2.12
CA LEU A 159 2.45 -21.09 -1.58
C LEU A 159 2.81 -19.88 -0.72
N THR A 160 3.85 -19.97 0.11
CA THR A 160 4.32 -18.84 0.92
C THR A 160 4.80 -17.66 0.08
N TRP A 161 5.55 -17.92 -0.99
CA TRP A 161 6.11 -16.87 -1.85
C TRP A 161 5.03 -16.23 -2.71
N LEU A 162 4.28 -17.05 -3.45
CA LEU A 162 3.29 -16.62 -4.45
C LEU A 162 2.09 -15.91 -3.81
N THR A 163 1.67 -16.30 -2.59
CA THR A 163 0.50 -15.69 -1.93
C THR A 163 0.80 -14.49 -1.04
N SER A 164 2.07 -14.22 -0.72
CA SER A 164 2.42 -13.16 0.24
C SER A 164 2.74 -11.81 -0.39
N GLY A 165 3.07 -11.76 -1.68
CA GLY A 165 3.51 -10.53 -2.35
C GLY A 165 4.81 -9.94 -1.80
N ARG A 166 5.58 -10.71 -1.02
CA ARG A 166 6.81 -10.25 -0.36
C ARG A 166 8.02 -10.42 -1.27
N ASN A 167 9.04 -9.62 -0.99
CA ASN A 167 10.34 -9.72 -1.62
C ASN A 167 11.30 -10.42 -0.67
N PHE A 168 12.13 -11.31 -1.21
CA PHE A 168 13.10 -12.14 -0.51
C PHE A 168 14.52 -11.77 -0.97
N LYS A 169 15.48 -11.91 -0.07
CA LYS A 169 16.91 -11.65 -0.34
C LYS A 169 17.63 -12.93 -0.76
N ALA A 170 18.85 -12.78 -1.30
CA ALA A 170 19.70 -13.86 -1.80
C ALA A 170 19.74 -15.07 -0.84
N ASP A 171 20.06 -14.87 0.44
CA ASP A 171 20.18 -15.96 1.42
C ASP A 171 18.89 -16.77 1.57
N LYS A 172 17.75 -16.10 1.59
CA LYS A 172 16.44 -16.76 1.68
C LYS A 172 16.09 -17.47 0.38
N ALA A 173 16.41 -16.87 -0.77
CA ALA A 173 16.21 -17.48 -2.07
C ALA A 173 17.04 -18.76 -2.25
N LEU A 174 18.29 -18.77 -1.75
CA LEU A 174 19.16 -19.94 -1.76
C LEU A 174 18.63 -21.02 -0.81
N LYS A 175 18.32 -20.65 0.43
CA LYS A 175 17.79 -21.58 1.44
C LYS A 175 16.49 -22.25 0.98
N ASP A 176 15.66 -21.52 0.25
CA ASP A 176 14.37 -21.99 -0.26
C ASP A 176 14.49 -22.75 -1.59
N GLY A 177 15.68 -22.81 -2.20
CA GLY A 177 15.92 -23.53 -3.46
C GLY A 177 15.49 -22.77 -4.71
N PHE A 178 15.18 -21.47 -4.62
CA PHE A 178 14.87 -20.65 -5.79
C PHE A 178 16.12 -20.39 -6.64
N ILE A 179 17.25 -20.08 -5.99
CA ILE A 179 18.58 -20.01 -6.62
C ILE A 179 19.46 -21.17 -6.17
N ASP A 180 20.46 -21.49 -6.97
CA ASP A 180 21.37 -22.62 -6.81
C ASP A 180 22.73 -22.23 -6.21
N GLY A 181 23.03 -20.93 -6.15
CA GLY A 181 24.24 -20.41 -5.54
C GLY A 181 24.20 -18.89 -5.42
N ILE A 182 25.00 -18.36 -4.49
CA ILE A 182 25.25 -16.92 -4.34
C ILE A 182 26.71 -16.68 -4.67
N VAL A 183 26.97 -15.77 -5.62
CA VAL A 183 28.32 -15.43 -6.07
C VAL A 183 28.46 -13.91 -6.11
N GLU A 184 29.64 -13.39 -5.77
CA GLU A 184 29.94 -11.97 -5.95
C GLU A 184 29.74 -11.55 -7.40
N THR A 185 29.26 -10.32 -7.62
CA THR A 185 28.83 -9.83 -8.95
C THR A 185 29.91 -10.02 -10.01
N ASP A 186 31.17 -9.73 -9.67
CA ASP A 186 32.31 -9.78 -10.60
C ASP A 186 32.67 -11.22 -11.01
N ASN A 187 32.30 -12.22 -10.19
CA ASN A 187 32.58 -13.63 -10.42
C ASN A 187 31.38 -14.39 -11.01
N ALA A 188 30.21 -13.75 -11.12
CA ALA A 188 28.96 -14.42 -11.49
C ALA A 188 29.00 -15.03 -12.90
N MET A 189 29.63 -14.34 -13.87
CA MET A 189 29.77 -14.84 -15.24
C MET A 189 30.67 -16.09 -15.30
N ALA A 190 31.83 -16.05 -14.63
CA ALA A 190 32.73 -17.18 -14.57
C ALA A 190 32.08 -18.40 -13.90
N ALA A 191 31.30 -18.18 -12.83
CA ALA A 191 30.55 -19.23 -12.17
C ALA A 191 29.46 -19.83 -13.06
N ALA A 192 28.75 -19.03 -13.85
CA ALA A 192 27.73 -19.52 -14.78
C ALA A 192 28.34 -20.37 -15.92
N ILE A 193 29.47 -19.93 -16.48
CA ILE A 193 30.23 -20.70 -17.49
C ILE A 193 30.68 -22.04 -16.90
N GLN A 194 31.21 -22.02 -15.67
CA GLN A 194 31.63 -23.25 -14.99
C GLN A 194 30.46 -24.20 -14.73
N LEU A 195 29.29 -23.67 -14.35
CA LEU A 195 28.08 -24.48 -14.14
C LEU A 195 27.61 -25.14 -15.44
N ILE A 196 27.64 -24.43 -16.57
CA ILE A 196 27.34 -25.01 -17.89
C ILE A 196 28.31 -26.14 -18.22
N LYS A 197 29.61 -25.94 -18.01
CA LYS A 197 30.63 -26.98 -18.23
C LYS A 197 30.37 -28.21 -17.36
N GLU A 198 30.00 -28.03 -16.10
CA GLU A 198 29.61 -29.15 -15.22
C GLU A 198 28.39 -29.92 -15.72
N CYS A 199 27.41 -29.24 -16.33
CA CYS A 199 26.28 -29.91 -16.97
C CYS A 199 26.70 -30.70 -18.22
N ILE A 200 27.55 -30.12 -19.08
CA ILE A 200 28.06 -30.78 -20.29
C ILE A 200 28.91 -32.00 -19.92
N ASP A 201 29.73 -31.90 -18.87
CA ASP A 201 30.55 -32.99 -18.33
C ASP A 201 29.73 -34.09 -17.64
N GLY A 202 28.40 -33.93 -17.51
CA GLY A 202 27.52 -34.88 -16.81
C GLY A 202 27.64 -34.86 -15.28
N LYS A 203 28.35 -33.89 -14.69
CA LYS A 203 28.44 -33.71 -13.23
C LYS A 203 27.12 -33.17 -12.65
N ARG A 204 26.31 -32.51 -13.48
CA ARG A 204 24.99 -32.00 -13.13
C ARG A 204 23.96 -32.37 -14.19
N ASP A 205 22.92 -33.08 -13.78
CA ASP A 205 21.85 -33.50 -14.69
C ASP A 205 20.80 -32.39 -14.85
N TYR A 206 20.97 -31.54 -15.87
CA TYR A 206 20.02 -30.49 -16.20
C TYR A 206 18.69 -31.06 -16.75
N ASN A 207 18.72 -32.24 -17.38
CA ASN A 207 17.52 -32.89 -17.93
C ASN A 207 16.60 -33.39 -16.82
N ALA A 208 17.14 -33.98 -15.75
CA ALA A 208 16.35 -34.36 -14.58
C ALA A 208 15.63 -33.15 -13.95
N ARG A 209 16.30 -32.00 -13.89
CA ARG A 209 15.71 -30.77 -13.36
C ARG A 209 14.60 -30.23 -14.26
N ARG A 210 14.79 -30.28 -15.57
CA ARG A 210 13.78 -29.89 -16.54
C ARG A 210 12.56 -30.82 -16.47
N LEU A 211 12.81 -32.12 -16.37
CA LEU A 211 11.75 -33.12 -16.20
C LEU A 211 10.91 -32.85 -14.95
N ALA A 212 11.53 -32.48 -13.82
CA ALA A 212 10.80 -32.10 -12.62
C ALA A 212 9.82 -30.94 -12.86
N LYS A 213 10.19 -29.96 -13.70
CA LYS A 213 9.32 -28.82 -14.07
C LYS A 213 8.19 -29.21 -15.03
N THR A 214 8.36 -30.27 -15.82
CA THR A 214 7.39 -30.69 -16.83
C THR A 214 6.41 -31.74 -16.34
N GLU A 215 6.77 -32.51 -15.32
CA GLU A 215 5.98 -33.60 -14.75
C GLU A 215 5.03 -33.14 -13.64
N LYS A 216 4.23 -34.08 -13.12
CA LYS A 216 3.36 -33.87 -11.94
C LYS A 216 4.16 -33.59 -10.66
N LEU A 217 3.53 -32.97 -9.67
CA LEU A 217 4.16 -32.78 -8.36
C LEU A 217 4.49 -34.15 -7.71
N PRO A 218 5.69 -34.33 -7.16
CA PRO A 218 6.12 -35.58 -6.54
C PRO A 218 5.59 -35.70 -5.10
N LEU A 219 4.29 -35.51 -4.90
CA LEU A 219 3.61 -35.59 -3.60
C LEU A 219 2.56 -36.70 -3.64
N SER A 220 2.43 -37.42 -2.52
CA SER A 220 1.27 -38.28 -2.30
C SER A 220 0.00 -37.43 -2.13
N THR A 221 -1.16 -38.05 -2.35
CA THR A 221 -2.45 -37.39 -2.11
C THR A 221 -2.57 -36.84 -0.69
N TYR A 222 -2.02 -37.55 0.31
CA TYR A 222 -2.07 -37.13 1.72
C TYR A 222 -1.20 -35.90 1.97
N GLU A 223 0.05 -35.89 1.52
CA GLU A 223 0.96 -34.75 1.68
C GLU A 223 0.42 -33.49 0.99
N LEU A 224 -0.13 -33.66 -0.22
CA LEU A 224 -0.78 -32.57 -0.96
C LEU A 224 -1.96 -31.99 -0.18
N GLN A 225 -2.89 -32.83 0.28
CA GLN A 225 -4.07 -32.39 1.03
C GLN A 225 -3.71 -31.71 2.36
N MET A 226 -2.72 -32.24 3.08
CA MET A 226 -2.25 -31.65 4.34
C MET A 226 -1.68 -30.24 4.10
N SER A 227 -0.76 -30.11 3.15
CA SER A 227 -0.10 -28.84 2.80
C SER A 227 -1.12 -27.78 2.36
N LEU A 228 -2.04 -28.16 1.47
CA LEU A 228 -3.09 -27.26 0.96
C LEU A 228 -4.06 -26.84 2.07
N SER A 229 -4.47 -27.74 2.96
CA SER A 229 -5.40 -27.42 4.06
C SER A 229 -4.80 -26.38 5.02
N ILE A 230 -3.51 -26.52 5.36
CA ILE A 230 -2.78 -25.55 6.18
C ILE A 230 -2.69 -24.21 5.45
N ALA A 231 -2.30 -24.22 4.18
CA ALA A 231 -2.18 -23.01 3.38
C ALA A 231 -3.52 -22.27 3.25
N LYS A 232 -4.62 -22.97 2.92
CA LYS A 232 -5.97 -22.39 2.82
C LYS A 232 -6.37 -21.72 4.13
N ALA A 233 -6.17 -22.36 5.28
CA ALA A 233 -6.49 -21.77 6.57
C ALA A 233 -5.65 -20.53 6.89
N MET A 234 -4.34 -20.56 6.62
CA MET A 234 -3.45 -19.42 6.83
C MET A 234 -3.78 -18.23 5.91
N ILE A 235 -4.08 -18.51 4.64
CA ILE A 235 -4.40 -17.50 3.63
C ILE A 235 -5.78 -16.91 3.91
N ALA A 236 -6.80 -17.71 4.21
CA ALA A 236 -8.13 -17.21 4.57
C ALA A 236 -8.05 -16.25 5.77
N LYS A 237 -7.21 -16.57 6.77
CA LYS A 237 -6.97 -15.70 7.92
C LYS A 237 -6.24 -14.40 7.58
N ALA A 238 -5.32 -14.43 6.63
CA ALA A 238 -4.48 -13.29 6.28
C ALA A 238 -5.10 -12.35 5.24
N ALA A 239 -5.68 -12.92 4.18
CA ALA A 239 -6.28 -12.21 3.06
C ALA A 239 -7.75 -11.83 3.36
N GLY A 240 -8.48 -12.66 4.10
CA GLY A 240 -9.92 -12.47 4.27
C GLY A 240 -10.72 -12.71 2.97
N PRO A 241 -12.03 -12.39 2.97
CA PRO A 241 -12.93 -12.76 1.87
C PRO A 241 -12.80 -11.88 0.62
N HIS A 242 -12.18 -10.69 0.72
CA HIS A 242 -12.21 -9.68 -0.35
C HIS A 242 -11.04 -9.74 -1.33
N TYR A 243 -10.02 -10.56 -1.04
CA TYR A 243 -8.82 -10.68 -1.87
C TYR A 243 -8.75 -12.11 -2.43
N PRO A 244 -9.37 -12.38 -3.60
CA PRO A 244 -9.46 -13.72 -4.17
C PRO A 244 -8.14 -14.26 -4.73
N ALA A 245 -7.17 -13.39 -5.09
CA ALA A 245 -5.93 -13.80 -5.75
C ALA A 245 -5.09 -14.81 -4.93
N PRO A 246 -4.80 -14.59 -3.64
CA PRO A 246 -4.11 -15.58 -2.80
C PRO A 246 -4.78 -16.95 -2.76
N MET A 247 -6.13 -17.01 -2.64
CA MET A 247 -6.82 -18.29 -2.59
C MET A 247 -6.89 -18.97 -3.96
N THR A 248 -7.04 -18.16 -5.02
CA THR A 248 -7.01 -18.65 -6.40
C THR A 248 -5.66 -19.31 -6.72
N ILE A 249 -4.54 -18.77 -6.23
CA ILE A 249 -3.22 -19.42 -6.37
C ILE A 249 -3.22 -20.83 -5.78
N VAL A 250 -3.77 -20.99 -4.57
CA VAL A 250 -3.82 -22.31 -3.90
C VAL A 250 -4.65 -23.30 -4.72
N ASP A 251 -5.83 -22.86 -5.15
CA ASP A 251 -6.76 -23.71 -5.88
C ASP A 251 -6.22 -24.10 -7.27
N ILE A 252 -5.55 -23.18 -7.98
CA ILE A 252 -4.93 -23.48 -9.27
C ILE A 252 -3.77 -24.46 -9.11
N ILE A 253 -2.95 -24.30 -8.07
CA ILE A 253 -1.86 -25.24 -7.79
C ILE A 253 -2.43 -26.62 -7.42
N GLU A 254 -3.50 -26.68 -6.63
CA GLU A 254 -4.20 -27.92 -6.29
C GLU A 254 -4.73 -28.63 -7.55
N GLN A 255 -5.46 -27.91 -8.41
CA GLN A 255 -5.99 -28.45 -9.67
C GLN A 255 -4.88 -28.90 -10.64
N SER A 256 -3.70 -28.30 -10.52
CA SER A 256 -2.55 -28.54 -11.41
C SER A 256 -1.53 -29.53 -10.84
N ALA A 257 -1.71 -30.00 -9.61
CA ALA A 257 -0.74 -30.83 -8.90
C ALA A 257 -0.50 -32.17 -9.61
N GLY A 258 -1.58 -32.78 -10.11
CA GLY A 258 -1.55 -34.06 -10.83
C GLY A 258 -1.29 -33.95 -12.33
N LEU A 259 -1.07 -32.75 -12.85
CA LEU A 259 -0.96 -32.47 -14.29
C LEU A 259 0.49 -32.24 -14.72
N THR A 260 0.76 -32.46 -16.01
CA THR A 260 2.02 -32.03 -16.64
C THR A 260 2.02 -30.51 -16.85
N ARG A 261 3.18 -29.92 -17.16
CA ARG A 261 3.33 -28.48 -17.43
C ARG A 261 2.29 -27.97 -18.43
N THR A 262 2.08 -28.68 -19.54
CA THR A 262 1.17 -28.22 -20.61
C THR A 262 -0.26 -28.01 -20.13
N ASP A 263 -0.79 -28.92 -19.32
CA ASP A 263 -2.17 -28.79 -18.82
C ASP A 263 -2.26 -27.91 -17.58
N ALA A 264 -1.23 -27.90 -16.72
CA ALA A 264 -1.12 -26.98 -15.60
C ALA A 264 -1.15 -25.49 -16.03
N LEU A 265 -0.45 -25.14 -17.12
CA LEU A 265 -0.44 -23.78 -17.66
C LEU A 265 -1.82 -23.32 -18.15
N LYS A 266 -2.69 -24.25 -18.61
CA LYS A 266 -4.07 -23.92 -18.98
C LYS A 266 -4.88 -23.52 -17.74
N ASN A 267 -4.74 -24.25 -16.64
CA ASN A 267 -5.38 -23.89 -15.36
C ASN A 267 -4.88 -22.55 -14.83
N GLU A 268 -3.59 -22.24 -15.00
CA GLU A 268 -3.04 -20.93 -14.65
C GLU A 268 -3.73 -19.80 -15.41
N ILE A 269 -3.95 -19.95 -16.72
CA ILE A 269 -4.70 -18.99 -17.54
C ILE A 269 -6.14 -18.83 -17.03
N THR A 270 -6.84 -19.94 -16.75
CA THR A 270 -8.19 -19.92 -16.16
C THR A 270 -8.20 -19.17 -14.82
N GLY A 271 -7.20 -19.37 -13.98
CA GLY A 271 -7.05 -18.64 -12.72
C GLY A 271 -6.88 -17.13 -12.91
N VAL A 272 -6.02 -16.70 -13.82
CA VAL A 272 -5.83 -15.27 -14.10
C VAL A 272 -7.08 -14.65 -14.72
N VAL A 273 -7.64 -15.27 -15.75
CA VAL A 273 -8.69 -14.65 -16.57
C VAL A 273 -10.05 -14.81 -15.94
N GLU A 274 -10.50 -16.04 -15.72
CA GLU A 274 -11.88 -16.32 -15.32
C GLU A 274 -12.11 -15.99 -13.85
N ARG A 275 -11.14 -16.32 -12.98
CA ARG A 275 -11.31 -16.18 -11.52
C ARG A 275 -10.90 -14.82 -10.97
N LEU A 276 -10.09 -14.04 -11.69
CA LEU A 276 -9.55 -12.77 -11.19
C LEU A 276 -9.90 -11.58 -12.09
N ILE A 277 -9.51 -11.60 -13.37
CA ILE A 277 -9.77 -10.48 -14.29
C ILE A 277 -11.28 -10.25 -14.47
N ASN A 278 -12.04 -11.31 -14.78
CA ASN A 278 -13.47 -11.20 -15.09
C ASN A 278 -14.34 -10.78 -13.89
N THR A 279 -13.80 -10.80 -12.68
CA THR A 279 -14.50 -10.33 -11.46
C THR A 279 -14.47 -8.81 -11.30
N GLY A 280 -13.67 -8.08 -12.08
CA GLY A 280 -13.42 -6.64 -11.92
C GLY A 280 -12.42 -6.29 -10.80
N HIS A 281 -12.16 -7.20 -9.85
CA HIS A 281 -11.22 -7.00 -8.74
C HIS A 281 -9.81 -6.62 -9.21
N SER A 282 -9.31 -7.31 -10.23
CA SER A 282 -7.97 -7.06 -10.77
C SER A 282 -7.82 -5.65 -11.34
N ALA A 283 -8.86 -5.13 -12.01
CA ALA A 283 -8.85 -3.79 -12.58
C ALA A 283 -8.79 -2.71 -11.49
N ALA A 284 -9.59 -2.87 -10.43
CA ALA A 284 -9.58 -1.99 -9.26
C ALA A 284 -8.20 -1.97 -8.57
N MET A 285 -7.65 -3.14 -8.26
CA MET A 285 -6.32 -3.25 -7.61
C MET A 285 -5.19 -2.70 -8.48
N CYS A 286 -5.20 -2.97 -9.79
CA CYS A 286 -4.23 -2.40 -10.72
C CYS A 286 -4.34 -0.87 -10.80
N ARG A 287 -5.56 -0.31 -10.78
CA ARG A 287 -5.78 1.15 -10.76
C ARG A 287 -5.19 1.78 -9.50
N VAL A 288 -5.37 1.17 -8.31
CA VAL A 288 -4.74 1.67 -7.06
C VAL A 288 -3.22 1.66 -7.18
N TYR A 289 -2.64 0.59 -7.72
CA TYR A 289 -1.20 0.50 -7.89
C TYR A 289 -0.65 1.54 -8.86
N LEU A 290 -1.35 1.77 -9.98
CA LEU A 290 -0.99 2.82 -10.96
C LEU A 290 -1.13 4.22 -10.35
N ALA A 291 -2.15 4.46 -9.53
CA ALA A 291 -2.31 5.71 -8.78
C ALA A 291 -1.12 5.95 -7.83
N ASP A 292 -0.75 4.94 -7.03
CA ASP A 292 0.42 5.01 -6.13
C ASP A 292 1.72 5.28 -6.90
N LEU A 293 1.94 4.60 -8.04
CA LEU A 293 3.10 4.88 -8.90
C LEU A 293 3.08 6.30 -9.47
N SER A 294 1.91 6.79 -9.89
CA SER A 294 1.73 8.14 -10.42
C SER A 294 2.09 9.19 -9.36
N VAL A 295 1.53 9.06 -8.16
CA VAL A 295 1.81 9.95 -7.02
C VAL A 295 3.29 9.90 -6.65
N LYS A 296 3.90 8.72 -6.58
CA LYS A 296 5.35 8.58 -6.32
C LYS A 296 6.21 9.25 -7.38
N ARG A 297 5.86 9.14 -8.66
CA ARG A 297 6.60 9.81 -9.76
C ARG A 297 6.45 11.33 -9.67
N LYS A 298 5.22 11.83 -9.48
CA LYS A 298 4.92 13.27 -9.34
C LYS A 298 5.68 13.87 -8.16
N THR A 299 5.56 13.25 -6.99
CA THR A 299 6.20 13.73 -5.77
C THR A 299 7.72 13.61 -5.83
N LYS A 300 8.29 12.58 -6.49
CA LYS A 300 9.75 12.49 -6.70
C LYS A 300 10.28 13.61 -7.59
N LYS A 301 9.51 14.06 -8.59
CA LYS A 301 9.87 15.21 -9.43
C LYS A 301 9.75 16.54 -8.67
N LEU A 302 8.80 16.61 -7.73
CA LEU A 302 8.55 17.80 -6.92
C LEU A 302 9.51 17.92 -5.72
N ALA A 303 10.04 16.81 -5.19
CA ALA A 303 10.87 16.82 -4.00
C ALA A 303 12.11 17.72 -4.15
N GLY A 304 12.29 18.62 -3.17
CA GLY A 304 13.49 19.45 -3.02
C GLY A 304 14.59 18.73 -2.23
N ASP A 305 15.41 19.52 -1.54
CA ASP A 305 16.54 19.00 -0.76
C ASP A 305 16.09 18.18 0.45
N LYS A 306 16.93 17.20 0.81
CA LYS A 306 16.73 16.39 2.02
C LYS A 306 16.88 17.25 3.28
N VAL A 307 16.16 16.83 4.31
CA VAL A 307 16.22 17.41 5.65
C VAL A 307 17.24 16.65 6.49
N SER A 308 18.12 17.39 7.16
CA SER A 308 19.08 16.85 8.13
C SER A 308 18.49 16.86 9.54
N GLU A 309 17.73 17.90 9.88
CA GLU A 309 17.12 18.07 11.20
C GLU A 309 15.66 18.53 11.10
N CYS A 310 14.78 17.83 11.82
CA CYS A 310 13.36 18.12 11.93
C CYS A 310 12.98 18.30 13.41
N ALA A 311 12.75 19.53 13.87
CA ALA A 311 12.22 19.74 15.21
C ALA A 311 10.72 19.42 15.27
N VAL A 312 10.27 18.94 16.43
CA VAL A 312 8.87 18.65 16.71
C VAL A 312 8.46 19.37 17.99
N ILE A 313 7.37 20.14 17.94
CA ILE A 313 6.89 20.97 19.04
C ILE A 313 5.62 20.36 19.62
N GLY A 314 5.65 20.00 20.90
CA GLY A 314 4.64 19.19 21.57
C GLY A 314 5.05 17.72 21.56
N ALA A 315 5.30 17.14 22.73
CA ALA A 315 5.78 15.77 22.92
C ALA A 315 4.66 14.80 23.34
N GLY A 316 3.41 15.12 23.00
CA GLY A 316 2.28 14.20 23.14
C GLY A 316 2.38 12.97 22.22
N ILE A 317 1.28 12.23 22.10
CA ILE A 317 1.21 11.00 21.29
C ILE A 317 1.62 11.25 19.83
N MET A 318 1.11 12.32 19.22
CA MET A 318 1.46 12.69 17.83
C MET A 318 2.93 13.10 17.72
N GLY A 319 3.41 13.99 18.61
CA GLY A 319 4.79 14.44 18.62
C GLY A 319 5.81 13.32 18.79
N GLY A 320 5.59 12.42 19.75
CA GLY A 320 6.43 11.23 19.94
C GLY A 320 6.40 10.29 18.72
N GLY A 321 5.24 10.17 18.05
CA GLY A 321 5.09 9.39 16.83
C GLY A 321 5.83 9.99 15.62
N ILE A 322 5.77 11.31 15.45
CA ILE A 322 6.51 12.05 14.40
C ILE A 322 8.01 11.93 14.68
N ALA A 323 8.43 12.20 15.91
CA ALA A 323 9.83 12.10 16.33
C ALA A 323 10.41 10.70 16.07
N HIS A 324 9.70 9.65 16.49
CA HIS A 324 10.06 8.27 16.18
C HIS A 324 10.21 8.03 14.67
N THR A 325 9.23 8.45 13.88
CA THR A 325 9.17 8.16 12.43
C THR A 325 10.31 8.82 11.66
N SER A 326 10.73 10.02 12.08
CA SER A 326 11.87 10.73 11.51
C SER A 326 13.19 10.13 11.97
N ALA A 327 13.30 9.83 13.27
CA ALA A 327 14.52 9.32 13.88
C ALA A 327 14.96 7.94 13.34
N VAL A 328 14.02 7.04 13.06
CA VAL A 328 14.31 5.71 12.45
C VAL A 328 14.84 5.80 11.01
N LYS A 329 14.72 6.98 10.39
CA LYS A 329 15.24 7.28 9.05
C LYS A 329 16.54 8.09 9.09
N GLY A 330 17.12 8.27 10.28
CA GLY A 330 18.40 8.93 10.48
C GLY A 330 18.33 10.45 10.54
N ILE A 331 17.13 11.03 10.69
CA ILE A 331 16.95 12.49 10.85
C ILE A 331 17.09 12.84 12.34
N ARG A 332 17.84 13.89 12.66
CA ARG A 332 17.92 14.41 14.04
C ARG A 332 16.62 15.13 14.39
N VAL A 333 16.10 14.90 15.59
CA VAL A 333 14.80 15.41 16.03
C VAL A 333 14.89 16.08 17.39
N PRO A 334 15.09 17.40 17.45
CA PRO A 334 14.77 18.18 18.64
C PRO A 334 13.29 18.01 18.99
N LEU A 335 12.97 17.35 20.11
CA LEU A 335 11.62 17.16 20.59
C LEU A 335 11.37 18.14 21.74
N LYS A 336 10.63 19.21 21.46
CA LYS A 336 10.38 20.29 22.41
C LYS A 336 9.01 20.13 23.07
N ASP A 337 8.96 20.29 24.39
CA ASP A 337 7.70 20.49 25.13
C ASP A 337 7.83 21.68 26.11
N ILE A 338 6.74 22.06 26.76
CA ILE A 338 6.71 23.09 27.81
C ILE A 338 7.02 22.51 29.20
N ASN A 339 6.92 21.19 29.38
CA ASN A 339 7.19 20.54 30.66
C ASN A 339 7.81 19.14 30.49
N GLN A 340 8.45 18.65 31.54
CA GLN A 340 9.14 17.36 31.53
C GLN A 340 8.19 16.18 31.33
N ALA A 341 6.97 16.24 31.87
CA ALA A 341 6.00 15.15 31.75
C ALA A 341 5.57 14.92 30.29
N GLY A 342 5.46 15.98 29.49
CA GLY A 342 5.24 15.90 28.04
C GLY A 342 6.41 15.20 27.34
N LEU A 343 7.65 15.60 27.64
CA LEU A 343 8.84 14.95 27.09
C LEU A 343 8.91 13.46 27.44
N ASP A 344 8.65 13.10 28.69
CA ASP A 344 8.66 11.72 29.17
C ASP A 344 7.62 10.88 28.41
N LEU A 345 6.43 11.43 28.16
CA LEU A 345 5.38 10.77 27.37
C LEU A 345 5.82 10.54 25.90
N GLY A 346 6.41 11.55 25.27
CA GLY A 346 6.89 11.46 23.89
C GLY A 346 8.01 10.44 23.72
N LEU A 347 8.97 10.44 24.65
CA LEU A 347 10.06 9.47 24.69
C LEU A 347 9.55 8.05 24.95
N ALA A 348 8.63 7.87 25.91
CA ALA A 348 8.01 6.57 26.18
C ALA A 348 7.28 6.02 24.95
N THR A 349 6.58 6.89 24.21
CA THR A 349 5.91 6.55 22.95
C THR A 349 6.93 6.06 21.91
N ALA A 350 8.02 6.80 21.70
CA ALA A 350 9.07 6.41 20.74
C ALA A 350 9.75 5.09 21.11
N VAL A 351 10.05 4.87 22.40
CA VAL A 351 10.64 3.63 22.92
C VAL A 351 9.70 2.44 22.67
N ALA A 352 8.41 2.57 23.00
CA ALA A 352 7.44 1.50 22.81
C ALA A 352 7.31 1.06 21.34
N LEU A 353 7.45 2.00 20.40
CA LEU A 353 7.41 1.73 18.97
C LEU A 353 8.65 0.97 18.46
N LEU A 354 9.82 1.16 19.09
CA LEU A 354 11.08 0.48 18.74
C LEU A 354 11.24 -0.88 19.41
N GLU A 355 10.81 -1.03 20.66
CA GLU A 355 10.98 -2.28 21.41
C GLU A 355 10.33 -3.48 20.73
N LYS A 356 9.12 -3.29 20.20
CA LYS A 356 8.32 -4.39 19.67
C LYS A 356 8.93 -5.03 18.41
N PRO A 357 9.44 -4.27 17.42
CA PRO A 357 10.25 -4.81 16.34
C PRO A 357 11.53 -5.51 16.80
N VAL A 358 12.25 -4.95 17.79
CA VAL A 358 13.49 -5.54 18.33
C VAL A 358 13.23 -6.90 18.98
N LYS A 359 12.24 -6.98 19.88
CA LYS A 359 11.80 -8.23 20.53
C LYS A 359 11.36 -9.30 19.52
N ARG A 360 10.95 -8.90 18.31
CA ARG A 360 10.53 -9.80 17.21
C ARG A 360 11.65 -10.12 16.22
N GLY A 361 12.88 -9.67 16.46
CA GLY A 361 14.01 -9.84 15.54
C GLY A 361 13.85 -9.11 14.20
N LYS A 362 12.92 -8.16 14.10
CA LYS A 362 12.65 -7.38 12.88
C LYS A 362 13.47 -6.09 12.79
N LEU A 363 14.06 -5.66 13.90
CA LEU A 363 14.94 -4.50 13.99
C LEU A 363 16.14 -4.87 14.85
N ASP A 364 17.33 -4.51 14.38
CA ASP A 364 18.56 -4.69 15.13
C ASP A 364 18.66 -3.68 16.28
N PHE A 365 19.22 -4.11 17.41
CA PHE A 365 19.33 -3.29 18.62
C PHE A 365 20.16 -2.01 18.38
N LYS A 366 21.28 -2.11 17.64
CA LYS A 366 22.13 -0.94 17.35
C LYS A 366 21.38 0.09 16.52
N LYS A 367 20.56 -0.36 15.55
CA LYS A 367 19.68 0.53 14.78
C LYS A 367 18.62 1.21 15.64
N ALA A 368 18.01 0.49 16.58
CA ALA A 368 17.04 1.06 17.51
C ALA A 368 17.68 2.12 18.44
N ALA A 369 18.85 1.82 19.00
CA ALA A 369 19.60 2.75 19.83
C ALA A 369 20.03 4.02 19.05
N THR A 370 20.45 3.85 17.79
CA THR A 370 20.77 4.98 16.91
C THR A 370 19.56 5.87 16.67
N ALA A 371 18.38 5.28 16.44
CA ALA A 371 17.15 6.04 16.30
C ALA A 371 16.80 6.82 17.58
N LEU A 372 16.91 6.20 18.77
CA LEU A 372 16.65 6.91 20.03
C LEU A 372 17.62 8.08 20.24
N ASN A 373 18.90 7.91 19.93
CA ASN A 373 19.90 8.98 20.06
C ASN A 373 19.66 10.16 19.11
N ASN A 374 18.90 9.96 18.03
CA ASN A 374 18.49 11.06 17.16
C ASN A 374 17.37 11.92 17.78
N ILE A 375 16.64 11.42 18.77
CA ILE A 375 15.59 12.18 19.47
C ILE A 375 16.23 12.95 20.63
N VAL A 376 16.21 14.27 20.56
CA VAL A 376 16.85 15.16 21.52
C VAL A 376 15.77 15.93 22.28
N PRO A 377 15.35 15.47 23.47
CA PRO A 377 14.33 16.14 24.27
C PRO A 377 14.84 17.50 24.78
N THR A 378 13.99 18.52 24.76
CA THR A 378 14.35 19.88 25.17
C THR A 378 13.14 20.67 25.68
N LEU A 379 13.38 21.61 26.59
CA LEU A 379 12.38 22.58 27.07
C LEU A 379 12.63 23.99 26.52
N THR A 380 13.72 24.20 25.77
CA THR A 380 14.15 25.51 25.28
C THR A 380 14.00 25.62 23.75
N ASN A 381 13.89 26.84 23.25
CA ASN A 381 13.82 27.11 21.80
C ASN A 381 15.19 27.11 21.11
N GLU A 382 16.30 27.00 21.85
CA GLU A 382 17.66 27.10 21.29
C GLU A 382 17.93 26.02 20.25
N SER A 383 17.36 24.83 20.44
CA SER A 383 17.50 23.70 19.53
C SER A 383 16.76 23.87 18.21
N LEU A 384 15.94 24.91 18.04
CA LEU A 384 15.20 25.18 16.80
C LEU A 384 16.06 25.90 15.75
N LYS A 385 17.14 26.55 16.19
CA LYS A 385 18.03 27.37 15.34
C LYS A 385 18.75 26.58 14.25
N SER A 386 18.88 25.26 14.38
CA SER A 386 19.56 24.38 13.42
C SER A 386 18.60 23.55 12.58
N SER A 387 17.29 23.69 12.79
CA SER A 387 16.30 22.83 12.17
C SER A 387 15.96 23.32 10.76
N ASP A 388 16.04 22.43 9.77
CA ASP A 388 15.61 22.73 8.39
C ASP A 388 14.07 22.84 8.32
N ILE A 389 13.40 22.07 9.18
CA ILE A 389 11.95 22.03 9.30
C ILE A 389 11.52 21.92 10.76
N ILE A 390 10.45 22.61 11.13
CA ILE A 390 9.86 22.60 12.48
C ILE A 390 8.39 22.20 12.35
N ILE A 391 7.97 21.14 13.03
CA ILE A 391 6.59 20.63 12.97
C ILE A 391 5.89 20.86 14.31
N GLU A 392 4.87 21.69 14.30
CA GLU A 392 4.00 21.98 15.44
C GLU A 392 2.93 20.89 15.59
N ALA A 393 2.86 20.28 16.78
CA ALA A 393 1.92 19.24 17.19
C ALA A 393 1.40 19.48 18.62
N VAL A 394 1.11 20.74 18.95
CA VAL A 394 0.45 21.17 20.20
C VAL A 394 -1.08 21.06 20.09
N VAL A 395 -1.76 21.44 21.17
CA VAL A 395 -3.22 21.40 21.30
C VAL A 395 -3.95 22.10 20.14
N GLU A 396 -5.13 21.60 19.79
CA GLU A 396 -5.94 22.06 18.66
C GLU A 396 -6.72 23.34 18.98
N ASP A 397 -5.99 24.40 19.35
CA ASP A 397 -6.53 25.74 19.61
C ASP A 397 -5.84 26.78 18.71
N PRO A 398 -6.58 27.55 17.88
CA PRO A 398 -5.98 28.51 16.95
C PRO A 398 -5.12 29.59 17.61
N LYS A 399 -5.46 30.03 18.83
CA LYS A 399 -4.70 31.06 19.55
C LYS A 399 -3.41 30.48 20.10
N VAL A 400 -3.47 29.30 20.71
CA VAL A 400 -2.28 28.60 21.22
C VAL A 400 -1.32 28.28 20.09
N LYS A 401 -1.82 27.74 18.97
CA LYS A 401 -1.00 27.48 17.78
C LYS A 401 -0.38 28.74 17.24
N GLY A 402 -1.14 29.84 17.09
CA GLY A 402 -0.59 31.12 16.64
C GLY A 402 0.60 31.58 17.50
N ILE A 403 0.46 31.56 18.83
CA ILE A 403 1.54 31.92 19.76
C ILE A 403 2.77 31.01 19.59
N VAL A 404 2.55 29.70 19.54
CA VAL A 404 3.64 28.72 19.42
C VAL A 404 4.34 28.85 18.06
N LEU A 405 3.59 29.04 16.99
CA LEU A 405 4.12 29.20 15.63
C LEU A 405 4.99 30.45 15.52
N THR A 406 4.55 31.60 16.05
CA THR A 406 5.37 32.83 16.12
C THR A 406 6.67 32.57 16.90
N GLN A 407 6.59 31.90 18.06
CA GLN A 407 7.80 31.56 18.84
C GLN A 407 8.76 30.63 18.10
N CYS A 408 8.24 29.72 17.27
CA CYS A 408 9.06 28.84 16.44
C CYS A 408 9.72 29.66 15.32
N GLU A 409 8.98 30.53 14.67
CA GLU A 409 9.49 31.41 13.61
C GLU A 409 10.58 32.36 14.13
N ASP A 410 10.43 32.93 15.32
CA ASP A 410 11.43 33.81 15.94
C ASP A 410 12.74 33.08 16.28
N ALA A 411 12.66 31.77 16.56
CA ALA A 411 13.81 30.96 16.94
C ALA A 411 14.48 30.24 15.77
N ALA A 412 13.78 30.07 14.65
CA ALA A 412 14.25 29.35 13.49
C ALA A 412 15.19 30.18 12.61
N MET A 413 15.89 29.51 11.68
CA MET A 413 16.59 30.20 10.61
C MET A 413 15.59 30.86 9.65
N ASP A 414 16.02 31.90 8.94
CA ASP A 414 15.16 32.63 8.00
C ASP A 414 14.54 31.74 6.92
N ASN A 415 15.28 30.71 6.50
CA ASN A 415 14.88 29.75 5.46
C ASN A 415 14.29 28.44 6.00
N ALA A 416 14.07 28.32 7.31
CA ALA A 416 13.48 27.11 7.89
C ALA A 416 11.99 27.00 7.51
N VAL A 417 11.56 25.79 7.16
CA VAL A 417 10.13 25.52 6.94
C VAL A 417 9.44 25.37 8.29
N ILE A 418 8.40 26.16 8.52
CA ILE A 418 7.52 26.01 9.68
C ILE A 418 6.28 25.24 9.23
N ALA A 419 5.91 24.19 9.96
CA ALA A 419 4.77 23.36 9.62
C ALA A 419 3.84 23.17 10.80
N SER A 420 2.53 23.07 10.54
CA SER A 420 1.54 22.64 11.54
C SER A 420 0.98 21.26 11.19
N ASN A 421 0.83 20.41 12.21
CA ASN A 421 0.12 19.13 12.17
C ASN A 421 -1.35 19.29 12.60
N THR A 422 -1.91 20.50 12.59
CA THR A 422 -3.36 20.68 12.78
C THR A 422 -4.16 19.75 11.87
N SER A 423 -5.32 19.31 12.32
CA SER A 423 -6.22 18.40 11.59
C SER A 423 -7.44 19.11 11.01
N THR A 424 -7.74 20.32 11.48
CA THR A 424 -8.97 21.02 11.14
C THR A 424 -8.81 22.53 10.91
N ILE A 425 -7.80 23.16 11.49
CA ILE A 425 -7.62 24.62 11.42
C ILE A 425 -6.95 24.98 10.09
N SER A 426 -7.50 25.99 9.40
CA SER A 426 -6.94 26.48 8.14
C SER A 426 -5.48 26.93 8.29
N ILE A 427 -4.62 26.45 7.38
CA ILE A 427 -3.23 26.87 7.28
C ILE A 427 -3.13 28.35 6.92
N THR A 428 -4.00 28.83 6.04
CA THR A 428 -4.09 30.25 5.66
C THR A 428 -4.49 31.12 6.85
N GLN A 429 -5.35 30.61 7.75
CA GLN A 429 -5.68 31.31 8.98
C GLN A 429 -4.49 31.38 9.94
N LEU A 430 -3.79 30.26 10.18
CA LEU A 430 -2.63 30.22 11.07
C LEU A 430 -1.46 31.07 10.55
N ALA A 431 -1.28 31.13 9.23
CA ALA A 431 -0.26 31.94 8.57
C ALA A 431 -0.34 33.44 8.92
N LYS A 432 -1.51 33.96 9.32
CA LYS A 432 -1.69 35.37 9.72
C LYS A 432 -0.90 35.77 10.96
N SER A 433 -0.48 34.79 11.77
CA SER A 433 0.35 35.02 12.97
C SER A 433 1.85 35.07 12.68
N LEU A 434 2.25 34.81 11.43
CA LEU A 434 3.63 34.66 11.01
C LEU A 434 4.09 35.84 10.15
N SER A 435 5.36 36.19 10.29
CA SER A 435 6.03 37.23 9.50
C SER A 435 6.54 36.72 8.15
N ARG A 436 6.78 35.41 8.02
CA ARG A 436 7.28 34.73 6.81
C ARG A 436 6.31 33.61 6.37
N PRO A 437 5.04 33.94 6.05
CA PRO A 437 4.03 32.94 5.70
C PRO A 437 4.38 32.11 4.45
N GLU A 438 5.30 32.57 3.61
CA GLU A 438 5.86 31.83 2.48
C GLU A 438 6.61 30.54 2.88
N ASN A 439 7.14 30.51 4.11
CA ASN A 439 7.84 29.37 4.70
C ASN A 439 6.93 28.49 5.56
N PHE A 440 5.63 28.82 5.63
CA PHE A 440 4.66 28.10 6.44
C PHE A 440 3.78 27.15 5.62
N ILE A 441 3.53 25.95 6.14
CA ILE A 441 2.77 24.89 5.45
C ILE A 441 2.03 23.96 6.44
N GLY A 442 1.01 23.23 5.98
CA GLY A 442 0.47 22.10 6.75
C GLY A 442 1.23 20.80 6.44
N ILE A 443 1.58 20.03 7.46
CA ILE A 443 2.06 18.64 7.33
C ILE A 443 1.24 17.78 8.28
N HIS A 444 0.12 17.28 7.78
CA HIS A 444 -0.88 16.57 8.57
C HIS A 444 -0.62 15.06 8.54
N PHE A 445 -0.21 14.52 9.69
CA PHE A 445 -0.04 13.10 9.94
C PHE A 445 -1.30 12.48 10.50
N PHE A 446 -1.52 11.19 10.18
CA PHE A 446 -2.64 10.41 10.69
C PHE A 446 -2.20 9.48 11.83
N ASN A 447 -3.00 9.40 12.89
CA ASN A 447 -2.75 8.50 14.02
C ASN A 447 -3.13 7.05 13.66
N PRO A 448 -2.29 6.03 13.95
CA PRO A 448 -0.91 6.10 14.45
C PRO A 448 0.12 6.47 13.39
N VAL A 449 0.95 7.47 13.70
CA VAL A 449 1.93 8.07 12.78
C VAL A 449 2.85 7.02 12.15
N ASN A 450 3.27 6.00 12.88
CA ASN A 450 4.17 4.98 12.36
C ASN A 450 3.50 3.98 11.39
N LYS A 451 2.15 3.88 11.41
CA LYS A 451 1.39 2.94 10.59
C LYS A 451 0.76 3.59 9.38
N MET A 452 0.20 4.79 9.53
CA MET A 452 -0.56 5.44 8.47
C MET A 452 0.37 5.92 7.36
N PRO A 453 0.21 5.47 6.10
CA PRO A 453 1.14 5.79 5.04
C PRO A 453 0.99 7.22 4.50
N LEU A 454 -0.20 7.81 4.59
CA LEU A 454 -0.49 9.16 4.10
C LEU A 454 0.11 10.24 5.01
N VAL A 455 0.58 11.31 4.38
CA VAL A 455 0.70 12.64 4.99
C VAL A 455 0.12 13.65 4.00
N GLU A 456 -0.85 14.45 4.45
CA GLU A 456 -1.38 15.56 3.66
C GLU A 456 -0.42 16.75 3.79
N ILE A 457 0.01 17.31 2.67
CA ILE A 457 0.80 18.53 2.60
C ILE A 457 -0.13 19.65 2.16
N ILE A 458 -0.46 20.55 3.07
CA ILE A 458 -1.50 21.55 2.87
C ILE A 458 -0.87 22.89 2.51
N ARG A 459 -1.11 23.34 1.29
CA ARG A 459 -0.65 24.62 0.75
C ARG A 459 -1.61 25.73 1.18
N GLY A 460 -1.14 26.62 2.04
CA GLY A 460 -1.82 27.89 2.33
C GLY A 460 -1.65 28.87 1.16
N VAL A 461 -2.47 29.93 1.13
CA VAL A 461 -2.48 30.93 0.04
C VAL A 461 -1.11 31.58 -0.20
N HIS A 462 -0.31 31.74 0.85
CA HIS A 462 1.02 32.37 0.77
C HIS A 462 2.18 31.37 0.72
N THR A 463 1.93 30.08 0.93
CA THR A 463 2.98 29.05 0.97
C THR A 463 3.75 28.99 -0.36
N SER A 464 5.07 29.12 -0.32
CA SER A 464 5.90 29.08 -1.53
C SER A 464 6.02 27.67 -2.10
N GLU A 465 6.33 27.59 -3.40
CA GLU A 465 6.65 26.31 -4.04
C GLU A 465 7.86 25.63 -3.38
N ASP A 466 8.89 26.39 -2.99
CA ASP A 466 10.10 25.80 -2.38
C ASP A 466 9.80 25.18 -1.00
N THR A 467 8.89 25.77 -0.23
CA THR A 467 8.35 25.20 1.01
C THR A 467 7.63 23.88 0.75
N VAL A 468 6.79 23.82 -0.30
CA VAL A 468 6.12 22.57 -0.71
C VAL A 468 7.13 21.51 -1.11
N LYS A 469 8.13 21.86 -1.92
CA LYS A 469 9.20 20.93 -2.36
C LYS A 469 9.96 20.34 -1.17
N ARG A 470 10.30 21.17 -0.18
CA ARG A 470 11.00 20.74 1.05
C ARG A 470 10.13 19.83 1.92
N ALA A 471 8.85 20.16 2.08
CA ALA A 471 7.89 19.31 2.80
C ALA A 471 7.73 17.95 2.11
N VAL A 472 7.58 17.92 0.78
CA VAL A 472 7.50 16.69 -0.01
C VAL A 472 8.76 15.84 0.16
N ALA A 473 9.95 16.46 0.09
CA ALA A 473 11.22 15.77 0.28
C ALA A 473 11.31 15.14 1.68
N TYR A 474 10.95 15.88 2.72
CA TYR A 474 10.91 15.37 4.09
C TYR A 474 9.97 14.18 4.25
N VAL A 475 8.72 14.29 3.77
CA VAL A 475 7.71 13.22 3.88
C VAL A 475 8.17 11.95 3.13
N GLN A 476 8.77 12.09 1.95
CA GLN A 476 9.37 10.97 1.23
C GLN A 476 10.56 10.36 1.97
N GLN A 477 11.44 11.20 2.53
CA GLN A 477 12.62 10.76 3.28
C GLN A 477 12.22 9.92 4.50
N ILE A 478 11.11 10.25 5.16
CA ILE A 478 10.60 9.46 6.28
C ILE A 478 9.83 8.20 5.85
N GLY A 479 9.71 7.94 4.54
CA GLY A 479 9.08 6.76 3.97
C GLY A 479 7.55 6.80 3.97
N LYS A 480 6.97 7.99 3.96
CA LYS A 480 5.53 8.25 3.83
C LYS A 480 5.18 8.68 2.41
N THR A 481 3.90 8.65 2.09
CA THR A 481 3.37 9.11 0.80
C THR A 481 2.79 10.52 0.97
N PRO A 482 3.46 11.56 0.45
CA PRO A 482 2.90 12.91 0.46
C PRO A 482 1.82 13.05 -0.61
N ILE A 483 0.71 13.70 -0.24
CA ILE A 483 -0.27 14.22 -1.20
C ILE A 483 -0.41 15.71 -0.94
N VAL A 484 -0.14 16.53 -1.95
CA VAL A 484 -0.23 17.99 -1.86
C VAL A 484 -1.65 18.42 -2.16
N ILE A 485 -2.24 19.17 -1.24
CA ILE A 485 -3.62 19.69 -1.33
C ILE A 485 -3.64 21.17 -1.02
N ASN A 486 -4.67 21.87 -1.51
CA ASN A 486 -4.91 23.27 -1.16
C ASN A 486 -5.63 23.37 0.19
N ASP A 487 -5.40 24.48 0.89
CA ASP A 487 -5.99 24.74 2.19
C ASP A 487 -7.50 24.92 2.14
N CYS A 488 -8.21 24.19 3.01
CA CYS A 488 -9.62 24.35 3.30
C CYS A 488 -9.93 23.75 4.69
N ALA A 489 -11.10 24.06 5.25
CA ALA A 489 -11.50 23.53 6.55
C ALA A 489 -11.61 21.99 6.49
N GLY A 490 -10.91 21.30 7.38
CA GLY A 490 -10.86 19.83 7.39
C GLY A 490 -10.07 19.20 6.24
N PHE A 491 -9.37 19.99 5.43
CA PHE A 491 -8.49 19.52 4.37
C PHE A 491 -9.20 18.57 3.39
N PHE A 492 -8.58 17.45 3.02
CA PHE A 492 -9.20 16.51 2.10
C PHE A 492 -9.82 15.32 2.85
N VAL A 493 -9.03 14.58 3.64
CA VAL A 493 -9.51 13.34 4.27
C VAL A 493 -10.60 13.60 5.30
N ASN A 494 -10.41 14.54 6.23
CA ASN A 494 -11.41 14.82 7.27
C ASN A 494 -12.68 15.44 6.67
N ARG A 495 -12.52 16.28 5.64
CA ARG A 495 -13.63 16.83 4.88
C ARG A 495 -14.52 15.76 4.27
N ILE A 496 -13.95 14.76 3.62
CA ILE A 496 -14.72 13.65 3.00
C ILE A 496 -15.29 12.69 4.04
N LEU A 497 -14.61 12.49 5.16
CA LEU A 497 -15.09 11.62 6.24
C LEU A 497 -16.25 12.25 7.02
N THR A 498 -16.40 13.57 7.01
CA THR A 498 -17.44 14.26 7.78
C THR A 498 -18.87 13.90 7.34
N PRO A 499 -19.21 13.92 6.03
CA PRO A 499 -20.51 13.42 5.54
C PRO A 499 -20.82 11.98 5.94
N TYR A 500 -19.81 11.11 6.04
CA TYR A 500 -19.98 9.73 6.52
C TYR A 500 -20.41 9.68 7.99
N MET A 501 -19.77 10.48 8.85
CA MET A 501 -20.13 10.57 10.28
C MET A 501 -21.49 11.22 10.50
N ARG A 502 -21.81 12.23 9.67
CA ARG A 502 -23.11 12.87 9.63
C ARG A 502 -24.21 11.87 9.25
N ALA A 503 -24.04 11.17 8.14
CA ALA A 503 -24.98 10.16 7.67
C ALA A 503 -25.17 9.03 8.69
N TYR A 504 -24.09 8.59 9.35
CA TYR A 504 -24.16 7.62 10.42
C TYR A 504 -25.04 8.10 11.58
N SER A 505 -24.86 9.34 12.05
CA SER A 505 -25.70 9.94 13.09
C SER A 505 -27.17 9.98 12.70
N ASN A 506 -27.47 10.28 11.43
CA ASN A 506 -28.84 10.27 10.91
C ASN A 506 -29.44 8.86 10.87
N LEU A 507 -28.69 7.84 10.45
CA LEU A 507 -29.16 6.45 10.47
C LEU A 507 -29.50 6.01 11.90
N LEU A 508 -28.65 6.33 12.86
CA LEU A 508 -28.92 6.05 14.27
C LEU A 508 -30.15 6.80 14.77
N ALA A 509 -30.32 8.07 14.40
CA ALA A 509 -31.50 8.85 14.76
C ALA A 509 -32.82 8.27 14.23
N LYS A 510 -32.77 7.53 13.12
CA LYS A 510 -33.91 6.77 12.57
C LYS A 510 -34.04 5.35 13.15
N GLY A 511 -33.17 4.99 14.09
CA GLY A 511 -33.18 3.73 14.82
C GLY A 511 -32.65 2.53 14.03
N VAL A 512 -31.78 2.77 13.06
CA VAL A 512 -31.04 1.68 12.40
C VAL A 512 -30.02 1.10 13.39
N ASP A 513 -29.99 -0.22 13.51
CA ASP A 513 -29.16 -0.92 14.50
C ASP A 513 -27.64 -0.70 14.28
N ILE A 514 -26.92 -0.39 15.37
CA ILE A 514 -25.47 -0.13 15.35
C ILE A 514 -24.71 -1.37 14.87
N GLU A 515 -25.05 -2.56 15.35
CA GLU A 515 -24.33 -3.79 15.03
C GLU A 515 -24.54 -4.21 13.58
N LEU A 516 -25.74 -3.97 13.03
CA LEU A 516 -26.04 -4.12 11.61
C LEU A 516 -25.17 -3.19 10.77
N ILE A 517 -25.13 -1.89 11.06
CA ILE A 517 -24.30 -0.93 10.31
C ILE A 517 -22.82 -1.32 10.37
N GLU A 518 -22.32 -1.64 11.56
CA GLU A 518 -20.94 -2.04 11.79
C GLU A 518 -20.56 -3.29 10.99
N ARG A 519 -21.39 -4.33 11.04
CA ARG A 519 -21.17 -5.57 10.29
C ARG A 519 -21.22 -5.32 8.79
N THR A 520 -22.19 -4.53 8.33
CA THR A 520 -22.36 -4.17 6.92
C THR A 520 -21.14 -3.41 6.39
N MET A 521 -20.65 -2.39 7.10
CA MET A 521 -19.48 -1.62 6.64
C MET A 521 -18.18 -2.42 6.70
N LYS A 522 -18.02 -3.33 7.66
CA LYS A 522 -16.88 -4.28 7.68
C LYS A 522 -16.95 -5.28 6.54
N LYS A 523 -18.14 -5.82 6.23
CA LYS A 523 -18.38 -6.69 5.07
C LYS A 523 -18.22 -5.94 3.75
N TYR A 524 -18.50 -4.64 3.73
CA TYR A 524 -18.22 -3.79 2.57
C TYR A 524 -16.71 -3.65 2.33
N GLY A 525 -15.90 -3.68 3.40
CA GLY A 525 -14.44 -3.74 3.36
C GLY A 525 -13.74 -2.73 4.27
N MET A 526 -14.48 -1.88 4.99
CA MET A 526 -13.89 -0.89 5.88
C MET A 526 -13.14 -1.59 7.04
N PRO A 527 -11.97 -1.07 7.47
CA PRO A 527 -11.19 -1.69 8.54
C PRO A 527 -11.93 -1.65 9.89
N MET A 528 -12.75 -0.62 10.10
CA MET A 528 -13.62 -0.42 11.26
C MET A 528 -15.00 0.01 10.77
N GLY A 529 -16.05 -0.32 11.52
CA GLY A 529 -17.35 0.30 11.29
C GLY A 529 -17.36 1.74 11.83
N PRO A 530 -18.41 2.53 11.52
CA PRO A 530 -18.48 3.94 11.92
C PRO A 530 -18.41 4.17 13.43
N ALA A 531 -19.12 3.38 14.25
CA ALA A 531 -19.10 3.54 15.70
C ALA A 531 -17.72 3.21 16.28
N GLU A 532 -17.10 2.13 15.82
CA GLU A 532 -15.74 1.78 16.24
C GLU A 532 -14.73 2.85 15.85
N LEU A 533 -14.85 3.39 14.64
CA LEU A 533 -13.99 4.46 14.16
C LEU A 533 -14.14 5.72 15.01
N ILE A 534 -15.37 6.16 15.28
CA ILE A 534 -15.64 7.34 16.13
C ILE A 534 -15.10 7.13 17.55
N ASP A 535 -15.29 5.95 18.14
CA ASP A 535 -14.76 5.64 19.48
C ASP A 535 -13.22 5.67 19.51
N VAL A 536 -12.55 5.19 18.46
CA VAL A 536 -11.08 5.16 18.36
C VAL A 536 -10.52 6.57 18.11
N VAL A 537 -11.19 7.37 17.28
CA VAL A 537 -10.83 8.79 17.05
C VAL A 537 -11.06 9.62 18.32
N GLY A 538 -12.16 9.35 19.01
CA GLY A 538 -12.65 10.13 20.15
C GLY A 538 -13.94 10.85 19.78
N ILE A 539 -14.97 10.68 20.61
CA ILE A 539 -16.29 11.28 20.39
C ILE A 539 -16.24 12.81 20.48
N ASP A 540 -15.42 13.35 21.40
CA ASP A 540 -15.21 14.80 21.52
C ASP A 540 -14.52 15.42 20.30
N THR A 541 -13.52 14.72 19.77
CA THR A 541 -12.84 15.14 18.53
C THR A 541 -13.82 15.11 17.38
N SER A 542 -14.67 14.08 17.31
CA SER A 542 -15.67 13.94 16.25
C SER A 542 -16.78 15.00 16.37
N ALA A 543 -17.21 15.34 17.58
CA ALA A 543 -18.17 16.42 17.84
C ALA A 543 -17.61 17.78 17.39
N HIS A 544 -16.36 18.07 17.75
CA HIS A 544 -15.68 19.30 17.34
C HIS A 544 -15.53 19.41 15.82
N VAL A 545 -15.13 18.32 15.14
CA VAL A 545 -15.02 18.28 13.68
C VAL A 545 -16.39 18.52 13.03
N LEU A 546 -17.45 17.85 13.49
CA LEU A 546 -18.80 18.05 12.94
C LEU A 546 -19.28 19.50 13.07
N ASP A 547 -19.06 20.12 14.24
CA ASP A 547 -19.40 21.53 14.47
C ASP A 547 -18.62 22.45 13.52
N LEU A 548 -17.30 22.33 13.49
CA LEU A 548 -16.45 23.16 12.61
C LEU A 548 -16.83 23.01 11.14
N MET A 549 -17.04 21.79 10.67
CA MET A 549 -17.39 21.54 9.27
C MET A 549 -18.75 22.12 8.94
N SER A 550 -19.73 22.05 9.85
CA SER A 550 -21.05 22.67 9.63
C SER A 550 -21.01 24.19 9.52
N GLN A 551 -20.07 24.84 10.21
CA GLN A 551 -19.88 26.29 10.14
C GLN A 551 -19.21 26.73 8.82
N ASN A 552 -18.42 25.84 8.21
CA ASN A 552 -17.67 26.13 6.99
C ASN A 552 -18.38 25.63 5.71
N TYR A 553 -19.26 24.65 5.81
CA TYR A 553 -19.92 24.01 4.67
C TYR A 553 -21.44 23.97 4.85
N PRO A 554 -22.19 24.86 4.18
CA PRO A 554 -23.66 24.92 4.29
C PRO A 554 -24.37 23.62 3.90
N HIS A 555 -23.78 22.81 3.02
CA HIS A 555 -24.29 21.50 2.61
C HIS A 555 -23.97 20.37 3.62
N MET A 556 -23.30 20.67 4.73
CA MET A 556 -23.03 19.75 5.83
C MET A 556 -23.56 20.28 7.17
N PRO A 557 -24.86 20.59 7.29
CA PRO A 557 -25.40 21.08 8.56
C PRO A 557 -25.26 20.02 9.65
N LEU A 558 -25.24 20.45 10.91
CA LEU A 558 -25.34 19.54 12.04
C LEU A 558 -26.59 18.64 11.90
N PRO A 559 -26.50 17.34 12.24
CA PRO A 559 -27.68 16.49 12.34
C PRO A 559 -28.75 17.08 13.26
N GLU A 560 -30.02 17.03 12.83
CA GLU A 560 -31.17 17.41 13.68
C GLU A 560 -31.14 16.64 15.01
N ASN A 561 -30.71 15.38 14.96
CA ASN A 561 -30.44 14.55 16.12
C ASN A 561 -28.95 14.16 16.14
N ASN A 562 -28.10 15.04 16.65
CA ASN A 562 -26.66 14.84 16.72
C ASN A 562 -26.28 13.84 17.83
N ILE A 563 -26.25 12.56 17.48
CA ILE A 563 -25.90 11.47 18.39
C ILE A 563 -24.48 11.61 18.97
N VAL A 564 -23.52 12.05 18.15
CA VAL A 564 -22.13 12.26 18.61
C VAL A 564 -22.09 13.30 19.72
N GLN A 565 -22.81 14.42 19.56
CA GLN A 565 -22.92 15.45 20.60
C GLN A 565 -23.59 14.90 21.87
N LYS A 566 -24.68 14.14 21.74
CA LYS A 566 -25.37 13.55 22.90
C LYS A 566 -24.46 12.64 23.72
N LEU A 567 -23.65 11.81 23.07
CA LEU A 567 -22.69 10.94 23.75
C LEU A 567 -21.58 11.76 24.44
N PHE A 568 -21.08 12.80 23.76
CA PHE A 568 -20.11 13.73 24.35
C PHE A 568 -20.66 14.41 25.61
N ASP A 569 -21.88 14.93 25.56
CA ASP A 569 -22.55 15.58 26.70
C ASP A 569 -22.77 14.62 27.89
N ASN A 570 -22.77 13.31 27.63
CA ASN A 570 -22.85 12.25 28.65
C ASN A 570 -21.48 11.69 29.06
N ASN A 571 -20.38 12.41 28.77
CA ASN A 571 -19.00 12.03 29.09
C ASN A 571 -18.58 10.66 28.52
N MET A 572 -19.17 10.26 27.40
CA MET A 572 -18.75 9.09 26.64
C MET A 572 -17.78 9.58 25.57
N LEU A 573 -16.48 9.36 25.78
CA LEU A 573 -15.42 9.93 24.94
C LEU A 573 -14.77 8.87 24.02
N GLY A 574 -15.25 7.64 24.04
CA GLY A 574 -14.77 6.53 23.22
C GLY A 574 -13.71 5.68 23.93
N GLN A 575 -12.78 5.13 23.16
CA GLN A 575 -11.74 4.23 23.66
C GLN A 575 -10.85 4.88 24.72
N LYS A 576 -10.66 6.20 24.67
CA LYS A 576 -9.73 6.92 25.55
C LYS A 576 -10.18 6.99 27.02
N ASN A 577 -11.48 6.96 27.29
CA ASN A 577 -12.00 6.94 28.66
C ASN A 577 -12.80 5.67 28.98
N GLY A 578 -12.80 4.69 28.06
CA GLY A 578 -13.45 3.40 28.27
C GLY A 578 -14.92 3.34 27.89
N GLU A 579 -15.55 4.47 27.54
CA GLU A 579 -17.00 4.55 27.32
C GLU A 579 -17.31 5.39 26.08
N GLY A 580 -17.97 4.78 25.09
CA GLY A 580 -18.42 5.40 23.85
C GLY A 580 -19.66 4.70 23.30
N PHE A 581 -19.76 4.55 21.98
CA PHE A 581 -20.72 3.62 21.37
C PHE A 581 -20.55 2.19 21.93
N TYR A 582 -19.31 1.84 22.26
CA TYR A 582 -18.96 0.63 22.98
C TYR A 582 -18.34 0.94 24.34
N SER A 583 -18.40 -0.03 25.24
CA SER A 583 -17.57 -0.04 26.44
C SER A 583 -16.24 -0.74 26.11
N TRP A 584 -15.14 -0.10 26.47
CA TRP A 584 -13.78 -0.52 26.10
C TRP A 584 -13.01 -1.00 27.32
N SER A 585 -12.39 -2.17 27.18
CA SER A 585 -11.51 -2.78 28.18
C SER A 585 -10.24 -3.33 27.51
N THR A 586 -9.33 -3.92 28.28
CA THR A 586 -8.15 -4.58 27.73
C THR A 586 -8.16 -6.07 28.06
N ASP A 587 -7.82 -6.91 27.08
CA ASP A 587 -7.57 -8.33 27.34
C ASP A 587 -6.29 -8.55 28.18
N ARG A 588 -6.04 -9.80 28.58
CA ARG A 588 -4.83 -10.16 29.35
C ARG A 588 -3.50 -9.85 28.65
N ARG A 589 -3.53 -9.55 27.34
CA ARG A 589 -2.38 -9.17 26.52
C ARG A 589 -2.32 -7.66 26.26
N GLY A 590 -3.16 -6.88 26.92
CA GLY A 590 -3.24 -5.42 26.77
C GLY A 590 -3.87 -4.97 25.45
N ARG A 591 -4.61 -5.83 24.75
CA ARG A 591 -5.30 -5.47 23.50
C ARG A 591 -6.69 -4.91 23.83
N PRO A 592 -7.12 -3.82 23.18
CA PRO A 592 -8.47 -3.30 23.36
C PRO A 592 -9.53 -4.36 23.01
N VAL A 593 -10.56 -4.43 23.84
CA VAL A 593 -11.76 -5.26 23.66
C VAL A 593 -12.96 -4.34 23.79
N LYS A 594 -13.85 -4.40 22.80
CA LYS A 594 -15.11 -3.65 22.80
C LYS A 594 -16.30 -4.55 23.12
N THR A 595 -17.21 -4.08 23.96
CA THR A 595 -18.48 -4.73 24.29
C THR A 595 -19.64 -3.76 24.12
N ARG A 596 -20.85 -4.27 23.90
CA ARG A 596 -22.07 -3.47 23.76
C ARG A 596 -22.25 -2.54 24.97
N ASN A 597 -22.52 -1.25 24.73
CA ASN A 597 -22.78 -0.27 25.77
C ASN A 597 -24.28 0.02 25.88
N THR A 598 -24.94 -0.45 26.93
CA THR A 598 -26.38 -0.22 27.13
C THR A 598 -26.70 1.23 27.46
N LYS A 599 -25.80 1.94 28.15
CA LYS A 599 -25.97 3.37 28.48
C LYS A 599 -25.96 4.22 27.21
N ALA A 600 -25.08 3.90 26.25
CA ALA A 600 -25.05 4.61 24.97
C ALA A 600 -26.37 4.44 24.21
N LEU A 601 -26.97 3.25 24.24
CA LEU A 601 -28.27 3.00 23.61
C LEU A 601 -29.40 3.79 24.28
N GLU A 602 -29.39 3.91 25.61
CA GLU A 602 -30.34 4.75 26.35
C GLU A 602 -30.20 6.23 25.98
N VAL A 603 -28.96 6.73 25.86
CA VAL A 603 -28.68 8.12 25.44
C VAL A 603 -29.12 8.39 23.99
N ILE A 604 -28.95 7.41 23.09
CA ILE A 604 -29.41 7.51 21.70
C ILE A 604 -30.94 7.63 21.63
N GLY A 605 -31.65 6.83 22.45
CA GLY A 605 -33.05 7.05 22.78
C GLY A 605 -34.02 6.92 21.59
N THR A 606 -33.80 5.98 20.66
CA THR A 606 -34.65 5.80 19.48
C THR A 606 -35.82 4.85 19.75
N THR A 607 -37.05 5.31 19.47
CA THR A 607 -38.30 4.56 19.69
C THR A 607 -38.86 3.89 18.44
N HIS A 608 -38.30 4.18 17.26
CA HIS A 608 -38.68 3.61 15.98
C HIS A 608 -37.52 2.81 15.39
N SER A 609 -37.80 1.72 14.68
CA SER A 609 -36.79 0.91 13.98
C SER A 609 -37.01 1.04 12.48
N LEU A 610 -36.14 1.80 11.81
CA LEU A 610 -36.08 1.81 10.35
C LEU A 610 -35.29 0.59 9.88
N GLU A 611 -35.95 -0.28 9.11
CA GLU A 611 -35.28 -1.40 8.46
C GLU A 611 -34.69 -0.95 7.12
N LEU A 612 -33.39 -1.17 6.94
CA LEU A 612 -32.68 -0.94 5.69
C LEU A 612 -31.94 -2.20 5.26
N SER A 613 -31.87 -2.43 3.96
CA SER A 613 -30.99 -3.45 3.39
C SER A 613 -29.51 -3.09 3.59
N GLU A 614 -28.62 -4.08 3.48
CA GLU A 614 -27.17 -3.83 3.53
C GLU A 614 -26.72 -2.83 2.45
N GLU A 615 -27.31 -2.90 1.25
CA GLU A 615 -27.01 -1.99 0.14
C GLU A 615 -27.46 -0.56 0.44
N GLU A 616 -28.66 -0.37 1.01
CA GLU A 616 -29.14 0.95 1.43
C GLU A 616 -28.25 1.56 2.53
N ILE A 617 -27.79 0.75 3.49
CA ILE A 617 -26.84 1.22 4.53
C ILE A 617 -25.50 1.65 3.90
N ILE A 618 -24.97 0.85 2.97
CA ILE A 618 -23.73 1.17 2.25
C ILE A 618 -23.90 2.49 1.50
N ASN A 619 -24.95 2.61 0.68
CA ASN A 619 -25.18 3.81 -0.12
C ASN A 619 -25.48 5.03 0.76
N ALA A 620 -26.21 4.87 1.86
CA ALA A 620 -26.50 5.93 2.83
C ALA A 620 -25.23 6.55 3.42
N LEU A 621 -24.18 5.74 3.60
CA LEU A 621 -22.91 6.18 4.18
C LEU A 621 -21.87 6.61 3.13
N VAL A 622 -21.80 5.91 2.00
CA VAL A 622 -20.74 6.10 1.00
C VAL A 622 -21.08 7.17 -0.04
N LEU A 623 -22.34 7.30 -0.48
CA LEU A 623 -22.71 8.33 -1.46
C LEU A 623 -22.38 9.76 -1.00
N PRO A 624 -22.62 10.15 0.27
CA PRO A 624 -22.25 11.48 0.73
C PRO A 624 -20.73 11.73 0.67
N MET A 625 -19.90 10.70 0.92
CA MET A 625 -18.45 10.79 0.73
C MET A 625 -18.10 11.00 -0.74
N MET A 626 -18.72 10.25 -1.65
CA MET A 626 -18.50 10.37 -3.09
C MET A 626 -18.84 11.77 -3.59
N PHE A 627 -19.96 12.33 -3.14
CA PHE A 627 -20.37 13.69 -3.49
C PHE A 627 -19.37 14.72 -3.00
N GLU A 628 -18.84 14.55 -1.79
CA GLU A 628 -17.86 15.47 -1.25
C GLU A 628 -16.49 15.38 -1.92
N ALA A 629 -16.07 14.16 -2.29
CA ALA A 629 -14.86 13.98 -3.10
C ALA A 629 -14.98 14.70 -4.45
N LYS A 630 -16.15 14.63 -5.11
CA LYS A 630 -16.42 15.36 -6.34
C LYS A 630 -16.36 16.89 -6.15
N ARG A 631 -16.92 17.42 -5.06
CA ARG A 631 -16.81 18.86 -4.73
C ARG A 631 -15.35 19.27 -4.49
N ALA A 632 -14.61 18.51 -3.69
CA ALA A 632 -13.20 18.79 -3.42
C ALA A 632 -12.32 18.75 -4.69
N LEU A 633 -12.64 17.88 -5.66
CA LEU A 633 -11.99 17.88 -6.98
C LEU A 633 -12.34 19.13 -7.80
N HIS A 634 -13.62 19.50 -7.85
CA HIS A 634 -14.08 20.70 -8.58
C HIS A 634 -13.53 22.00 -7.97
N GLU A 635 -13.39 22.06 -6.65
CA GLU A 635 -12.79 23.18 -5.91
C GLU A 635 -11.25 23.18 -5.94
N GLU A 636 -10.64 22.25 -6.69
CA GLU A 636 -9.19 22.09 -6.80
C GLU A 636 -8.47 21.90 -5.46
N ILE A 637 -9.16 21.35 -4.45
CA ILE A 637 -8.53 21.00 -3.17
C ILE A 637 -7.49 19.89 -3.37
N ILE A 638 -7.81 18.94 -4.24
CA ILE A 638 -6.90 17.86 -4.65
C ILE A 638 -6.80 17.83 -6.18
N ALA A 639 -5.61 17.50 -6.70
CA ALA A 639 -5.32 17.77 -8.11
C ALA A 639 -5.84 16.70 -9.09
N SER A 640 -6.13 15.48 -8.63
CA SER A 640 -6.66 14.42 -9.51
C SER A 640 -7.43 13.33 -8.75
N GLU A 641 -8.20 12.55 -9.49
CA GLU A 641 -8.95 11.39 -8.95
C GLU A 641 -8.00 10.34 -8.35
N GLU A 642 -6.83 10.11 -8.97
CA GLU A 642 -5.80 9.21 -8.43
C GLU A 642 -5.33 9.63 -7.03
N GLU A 643 -5.10 10.93 -6.84
CA GLU A 643 -4.69 11.48 -5.55
C GLU A 643 -5.83 11.39 -4.54
N ALA A 644 -7.06 11.69 -4.95
CA ALA A 644 -8.27 11.56 -4.14
C ALA A 644 -8.46 10.14 -3.61
N ASP A 645 -8.43 9.15 -4.51
CA ASP A 645 -8.57 7.74 -4.16
C ASP A 645 -7.47 7.28 -3.21
N LEU A 646 -6.21 7.63 -3.53
CA LEU A 646 -5.07 7.21 -2.72
C LEU A 646 -5.10 7.85 -1.34
N ALA A 647 -5.51 9.13 -1.23
CA ALA A 647 -5.69 9.81 0.04
C ALA A 647 -6.73 9.10 0.90
N MET A 648 -7.88 8.71 0.35
CA MET A 648 -8.89 7.97 1.12
C MET A 648 -8.41 6.56 1.50
N ILE A 649 -7.75 5.85 0.59
CA ILE A 649 -7.21 4.51 0.87
C ILE A 649 -6.13 4.57 1.98
N TYR A 650 -5.21 5.52 1.91
CA TYR A 650 -4.10 5.64 2.86
C TYR A 650 -4.44 6.40 4.15
N GLY A 651 -5.44 7.28 4.11
CA GLY A 651 -5.88 8.10 5.24
C GLY A 651 -6.98 7.45 6.09
N THR A 652 -7.97 6.81 5.46
CA THR A 652 -9.12 6.20 6.18
C THR A 652 -9.13 4.68 6.11
N GLY A 653 -8.35 4.08 5.20
CA GLY A 653 -8.40 2.66 4.92
C GLY A 653 -9.55 2.28 3.99
N PHE A 654 -10.02 3.21 3.14
CA PHE A 654 -11.01 2.88 2.10
C PHE A 654 -10.58 1.62 1.32
N PRO A 655 -11.50 0.68 1.01
CA PRO A 655 -11.09 -0.67 0.61
C PRO A 655 -10.36 -0.68 -0.74
N PRO A 656 -9.05 -1.03 -0.81
CA PRO A 656 -8.28 -0.97 -2.06
C PRO A 656 -8.84 -1.84 -3.18
N PHE A 657 -9.47 -2.97 -2.83
CA PHE A 657 -10.09 -3.88 -3.79
C PHE A 657 -11.31 -3.30 -4.51
N ARG A 658 -11.77 -2.11 -4.09
CA ARG A 658 -12.80 -1.33 -4.76
C ARG A 658 -12.23 -0.22 -5.65
N GLY A 659 -10.90 -0.06 -5.68
CA GLY A 659 -10.19 0.87 -6.58
C GLY A 659 -10.00 2.27 -6.01
N GLY A 660 -10.87 2.69 -5.10
CA GLY A 660 -10.91 4.04 -4.54
C GLY A 660 -12.34 4.59 -4.54
N LEU A 661 -12.57 5.65 -3.77
CA LEU A 661 -13.90 6.24 -3.60
C LEU A 661 -14.45 6.83 -4.91
N VAL A 662 -13.61 7.61 -5.61
CA VAL A 662 -13.96 8.24 -6.88
C VAL A 662 -14.01 7.20 -7.99
N TYR A 663 -13.07 6.25 -8.00
CA TYR A 663 -13.13 5.13 -8.93
C TYR A 663 -14.43 4.33 -8.78
N GLU A 664 -14.84 3.94 -7.57
CA GLU A 664 -16.08 3.19 -7.36
C GLU A 664 -17.32 3.99 -7.77
N MET A 665 -17.31 5.31 -7.55
CA MET A 665 -18.36 6.21 -8.04
C MET A 665 -18.45 6.15 -9.58
N ASN A 666 -17.31 6.24 -10.27
CA ASN A 666 -17.23 6.23 -11.73
C ASN A 666 -17.61 4.88 -12.37
N GLN A 667 -17.64 3.80 -11.58
CA GLN A 667 -18.07 2.47 -12.05
C GLN A 667 -19.59 2.26 -11.96
N LYS A 668 -20.35 3.15 -11.32
CA LYS A 668 -21.82 3.07 -11.28
C LYS A 668 -22.41 3.39 -12.65
N ALA A 669 -23.53 2.72 -12.97
CA ALA A 669 -24.20 2.93 -14.27
C ALA A 669 -24.77 4.36 -14.38
N PRO A 670 -24.88 4.92 -15.61
CA PRO A 670 -25.52 6.23 -15.79
C PRO A 670 -26.91 6.30 -15.15
N GLY A 671 -27.17 7.33 -14.34
CA GLY A 671 -28.46 7.51 -13.64
C GLY A 671 -28.62 6.69 -12.35
N GLN A 672 -27.70 5.77 -12.03
CA GLN A 672 -27.79 4.92 -10.84
C GLN A 672 -27.62 5.74 -9.56
N ILE A 673 -26.62 6.62 -9.53
CA ILE A 673 -26.33 7.47 -8.36
C ILE A 673 -27.53 8.37 -8.04
N GLU A 674 -28.11 9.01 -9.06
CA GLU A 674 -29.26 9.90 -8.90
C GLU A 674 -30.48 9.16 -8.38
N LYS A 675 -30.69 7.92 -8.83
CA LYS A 675 -31.79 7.08 -8.36
C LYS A 675 -31.60 6.68 -6.89
N GLU A 676 -30.41 6.15 -6.54
CA GLU A 676 -30.08 5.74 -5.17
C GLU A 676 -30.16 6.92 -4.20
N ALA A 677 -29.62 8.07 -4.59
CA ALA A 677 -29.63 9.28 -3.78
C ALA A 677 -31.05 9.79 -3.52
N LYS A 678 -31.91 9.85 -4.56
CA LYS A 678 -33.33 10.24 -4.40
C LYS A 678 -34.11 9.27 -3.51
N GLN A 679 -33.84 7.96 -3.64
CA GLN A 679 -34.46 6.95 -2.79
C GLN A 679 -34.06 7.18 -1.32
N LEU A 680 -32.77 7.38 -1.04
CA LEU A 680 -32.28 7.62 0.31
C LEU A 680 -32.77 8.95 0.89
N ALA A 681 -32.80 10.01 0.10
CA ALA A 681 -33.36 11.31 0.49
C ALA A 681 -34.80 11.15 0.99
N SER A 682 -35.62 10.38 0.26
CA SER A 682 -37.00 10.10 0.62
C SER A 682 -37.13 9.21 1.86
N ILE A 683 -36.37 8.11 1.95
CA ILE A 683 -36.44 7.17 3.08
C ILE A 683 -35.98 7.82 4.38
N LEU A 684 -34.92 8.62 4.32
CA LEU A 684 -34.30 9.24 5.49
C LEU A 684 -34.85 10.63 5.80
N ASN A 685 -35.68 11.19 4.90
CA ASN A 685 -36.16 12.57 4.96
C ASN A 685 -34.98 13.56 5.12
N ASP A 686 -33.97 13.42 4.26
CA ASP A 686 -32.73 14.20 4.28
C ASP A 686 -32.31 14.57 2.86
N GLU A 687 -32.92 15.61 2.31
CA GLU A 687 -32.59 16.12 0.97
C GLU A 687 -31.18 16.73 0.92
N ILE A 688 -30.66 17.25 2.03
CA ILE A 688 -29.38 17.97 2.04
C ILE A 688 -28.22 17.00 1.82
N THR A 689 -28.16 15.92 2.59
CA THR A 689 -27.05 14.95 2.54
C THR A 689 -27.02 14.18 1.23
N TYR A 690 -28.19 13.89 0.65
CA TYR A 690 -28.33 13.07 -0.55
C TYR A 690 -28.60 13.88 -1.83
N THR A 691 -28.40 15.21 -1.80
CA THR A 691 -28.40 16.01 -3.03
C THR A 691 -27.13 15.76 -3.83
N VAL A 692 -27.30 15.23 -5.05
CA VAL A 692 -26.21 15.04 -6.01
C VAL A 692 -25.65 16.41 -6.41
N PRO A 693 -24.33 16.66 -6.26
CA PRO A 693 -23.72 17.92 -6.65
C PRO A 693 -23.82 18.13 -8.16
N GLN A 694 -24.21 19.35 -8.55
CA GLN A 694 -24.12 19.80 -9.95
C GLN A 694 -22.64 19.72 -10.39
N ALA A 695 -22.44 19.25 -11.62
CA ALA A 695 -21.10 19.01 -12.18
C ALA A 695 -20.34 20.31 -12.43
#